data_AF-A0A6F9E5C7-F1
#
_entry.id   AF-A0A6F9E5C7-F1
#
_cell.length_a   1.000
_cell.length_b   1.000
_cell.length_c   1.000
_cell.angle_alpha   90.00
_cell.angle_beta   90.00
_cell.angle_gamma   90.00
#
_symmetry.space_group_name_H-M   'P 1'
#
loop_
_entity.id
_entity.type
_entity.pdbx_description
1 polymer ?
#
loop_
_entity_poly.entity_id
_entity_poly.type
_entity_poly.pdbx_seq_one_letter_code
_entity_poly.pdbx_strand_id
1 'polypeptide(L)'
;MRPRQIHGVRIAVILLLFLFIPVQTALSVYQNLWPDHRHVALLRFEDVSAGPPYQTAEDLGKLRAVMEFLSAEKVPYQITVVPRYLGTDPENRPVVHDITQPDAAPFVTLLRWASKHGAVIGVHGYTHQYGQPDWRNPGTITTIGREFEVPHEPVTDTPEYAARRLAAGVHSFAAAGLVPGFWETPHYAATAEQERALRSNFGILYEPDRRQVRSLKDIVPRDGPTASGAWGAVYIPTPLGYVRSDQPEDSVKRILYRASFFEGLGSLYYHPVLEFPFLEPITQNGRPVWRDGLPEYRYRPGPPSYLHQLIHGLGREGYTFESLHQVVPLQPAWQYTLPGDLWASGRPSGQAWDDWVSIQRQSGDIWVTSSQRDWLRTSPEASPQLWGRLPPGIEAKKLWTLDINGDGRDDLLVAASNAVYASRAKTAAFGSFRRLPISLYPKDTVVAGYLIAGRPSLVVLHSEGTAEGYVLGPDLAAVSPPVPLLGIHSQGPRTEWFAWNGEGPAGDHASDLGLYRPDSGEVTLYKIDHQGHVRNAVSAALPPDLQIIPVMGDPNLPETPVLIGYMAGDGRWMAWRVQGRTLAPAGSLFGPWMAGRPGQAAAGQFGVGLPCVAVASAQGGRIDIQTAISYFGWVSFSHD
;
A
#
# COMPACT_ATOMS: atom_id res chain seq x y z
N MET A 1 -59.85 -3.38 37.27
CA MET A 1 -59.30 -4.20 36.17
C MET A 1 -58.48 -3.31 35.25
N ARG A 2 -57.34 -3.83 34.76
CA ARG A 2 -56.41 -3.29 33.72
C ARG A 2 -55.37 -2.23 34.17
N PRO A 3 -54.14 -2.28 33.61
CA PRO A 3 -53.01 -2.79 34.39
C PRO A 3 -51.78 -1.86 34.46
N ARG A 4 -51.04 -1.98 35.58
CA ARG A 4 -49.64 -1.56 35.71
C ARG A 4 -48.76 -2.53 34.93
N GLN A 5 -48.39 -2.22 33.68
CA GLN A 5 -47.48 -3.09 32.92
C GLN A 5 -46.46 -2.37 32.02
N ILE A 6 -46.30 -1.05 32.12
CA ILE A 6 -45.47 -0.30 31.14
C ILE A 6 -44.06 0.06 31.68
N HIS A 7 -43.81 0.00 32.99
CA HIS A 7 -42.50 0.38 33.56
C HIS A 7 -41.48 -0.77 33.63
N GLY A 8 -41.91 -2.01 33.90
CA GLY A 8 -41.01 -3.18 33.98
C GLY A 8 -40.42 -3.58 32.62
N VAL A 9 -41.20 -3.44 31.53
CA VAL A 9 -40.77 -3.80 30.18
C VAL A 9 -39.73 -2.81 29.64
N ARG A 10 -39.85 -1.52 29.94
CA ARG A 10 -38.87 -0.51 29.50
C ARG A 10 -37.51 -0.64 30.20
N ILE A 11 -37.49 -0.97 31.49
CA ILE A 11 -36.25 -1.20 32.24
C ILE A 11 -35.59 -2.52 31.83
N ALA A 12 -36.37 -3.58 31.59
CA ALA A 12 -35.85 -4.85 31.09
C ALA A 12 -35.27 -4.73 29.67
N VAL A 13 -35.89 -3.95 28.77
CA VAL A 13 -35.36 -3.69 27.42
C VAL A 13 -34.09 -2.84 27.45
N ILE A 14 -34.00 -1.84 28.33
CA ILE A 14 -32.77 -1.05 28.51
C ILE A 14 -31.64 -1.91 29.10
N LEU A 15 -31.91 -2.74 30.11
CA LEU A 15 -30.92 -3.68 30.66
C LEU A 15 -30.51 -4.76 29.65
N LEU A 16 -31.43 -5.28 28.83
CA LEU A 16 -31.11 -6.19 27.73
C LEU A 16 -30.27 -5.50 26.67
N LEU A 17 -30.54 -4.24 26.31
CA LEU A 17 -29.69 -3.45 25.40
C LEU A 17 -28.30 -3.20 26.01
N PHE A 18 -28.20 -2.91 27.32
CA PHE A 18 -26.93 -2.75 28.03
C PHE A 18 -26.16 -4.06 28.24
N LEU A 19 -26.79 -5.23 28.13
CA LEU A 19 -26.14 -6.55 28.10
C LEU A 19 -25.83 -7.02 26.68
N PHE A 20 -26.68 -6.70 25.69
CA PHE A 20 -26.47 -7.03 24.28
C PHE A 20 -25.35 -6.22 23.65
N ILE A 21 -25.21 -4.93 23.98
CA ILE A 21 -24.17 -4.07 23.40
C ILE A 21 -22.75 -4.52 23.79
N PRO A 22 -22.42 -4.81 25.07
CA PRO A 22 -21.12 -5.37 25.46
C PRO A 22 -20.91 -6.79 24.93
N VAL A 23 -21.96 -7.62 24.84
CA VAL A 23 -21.83 -8.99 24.33
C VAL A 23 -21.64 -9.01 22.81
N GLN A 24 -22.30 -8.14 22.05
CA GLN A 24 -22.06 -7.99 20.60
C GLN A 24 -20.71 -7.32 20.31
N THR A 25 -20.29 -6.32 21.09
CA THR A 25 -18.93 -5.76 20.95
C THR A 25 -17.87 -6.79 21.34
N ALA A 26 -18.06 -7.55 22.42
CA ALA A 26 -17.18 -8.66 22.79
C ALA A 26 -17.17 -9.77 21.70
N LEU A 27 -18.31 -10.18 21.17
CA LEU A 27 -18.41 -11.16 20.08
C LEU A 27 -17.76 -10.65 18.79
N SER A 28 -17.87 -9.36 18.46
CA SER A 28 -17.19 -8.76 17.30
C SER A 28 -15.68 -8.69 17.46
N VAL A 29 -15.15 -8.59 18.69
CA VAL A 29 -13.71 -8.63 18.99
C VAL A 29 -13.15 -10.04 18.74
N TYR A 30 -13.96 -11.09 18.92
CA TYR A 30 -13.59 -12.47 18.64
C TYR A 30 -13.89 -12.92 17.20
N GLN A 31 -14.62 -12.14 16.41
CA GLN A 31 -14.76 -12.40 14.98
C GLN A 31 -13.50 -11.95 14.26
N ASN A 32 -12.91 -12.86 13.47
CA ASN A 32 -11.80 -12.53 12.59
C ASN A 32 -12.27 -11.43 11.63
N LEU A 33 -11.45 -10.40 11.44
CA LEU A 33 -11.75 -9.36 10.45
C LEU A 33 -11.88 -9.99 9.05
N TRP A 34 -11.14 -11.07 8.83
CA TRP A 34 -11.22 -11.89 7.62
C TRP A 34 -11.53 -13.34 8.01
N PRO A 35 -12.78 -13.77 7.85
CA PRO A 35 -13.18 -15.15 8.11
C PRO A 35 -12.34 -16.18 7.33
N ASP A 36 -11.84 -15.79 6.15
CA ASP A 36 -11.03 -16.63 5.27
C ASP A 36 -9.54 -16.70 5.68
N HIS A 37 -9.05 -15.76 6.51
CA HIS A 37 -7.64 -15.71 6.96
C HIS A 37 -7.35 -16.63 8.15
N ARG A 38 -8.24 -17.57 8.48
CA ARG A 38 -8.10 -18.50 9.61
C ARG A 38 -6.82 -19.35 9.56
N HIS A 39 -6.12 -19.35 8.44
CA HIS A 39 -4.88 -20.07 8.20
C HIS A 39 -3.82 -19.21 7.49
N VAL A 40 -3.75 -17.90 7.74
CA VAL A 40 -2.62 -17.08 7.27
C VAL A 40 -1.54 -17.02 8.33
N ALA A 41 -0.29 -17.25 7.95
CA ALA A 41 0.89 -17.08 8.80
C ALA A 41 1.79 -15.96 8.28
N LEU A 42 2.38 -15.20 9.21
CA LEU A 42 3.39 -14.19 8.93
C LEU A 42 4.64 -14.50 9.75
N LEU A 43 5.80 -14.45 9.12
CA LEU A 43 7.10 -14.68 9.74
C LEU A 43 7.94 -13.41 9.64
N ARG A 44 8.24 -12.81 10.79
CA ARG A 44 9.12 -11.64 10.89
C ARG A 44 10.48 -12.01 11.47
N PHE A 45 11.55 -11.82 10.72
CA PHE A 45 12.90 -11.82 11.26
C PHE A 45 13.12 -10.58 12.12
N GLU A 46 13.63 -10.79 13.33
CA GLU A 46 13.84 -9.75 14.33
C GLU A 46 15.31 -9.44 14.57
N ASP A 47 15.59 -8.22 15.04
CA ASP A 47 16.90 -7.76 15.50
C ASP A 47 17.99 -7.86 14.44
N VAL A 48 17.65 -7.65 13.17
CA VAL A 48 18.61 -7.72 12.08
C VAL A 48 19.31 -6.36 11.93
N SER A 49 20.64 -6.32 11.94
CA SER A 49 21.41 -5.07 11.80
C SER A 49 22.71 -5.31 11.06
N ALA A 50 23.44 -4.25 10.68
CA ALA A 50 24.77 -4.38 10.09
C ALA A 50 25.88 -4.69 11.12
N GLY A 51 25.56 -4.67 12.42
CA GLY A 51 26.48 -5.04 13.48
C GLY A 51 26.32 -6.49 13.95
N PRO A 52 27.04 -6.90 15.01
CA PRO A 52 26.89 -8.22 15.61
C PRO A 52 25.41 -8.60 15.86
N PRO A 53 25.01 -9.85 15.57
CA PRO A 53 25.83 -10.96 15.09
C PRO A 53 25.99 -11.02 13.55
N TYR A 54 25.60 -10.00 12.78
CA TYR A 54 25.58 -10.03 11.30
C TYR A 54 26.70 -9.20 10.66
N GLN A 55 27.84 -9.11 11.34
CA GLN A 55 28.91 -8.18 10.96
C GLN A 55 29.91 -8.81 9.98
N THR A 56 30.23 -10.10 10.14
CA THR A 56 31.30 -10.72 9.36
C THR A 56 30.78 -11.32 8.05
N ALA A 57 31.69 -11.56 7.09
CA ALA A 57 31.33 -12.26 5.85
C ALA A 57 30.74 -13.66 6.12
N GLU A 58 31.23 -14.36 7.15
CA GLU A 58 30.67 -15.63 7.59
C GLU A 58 29.22 -15.48 8.08
N ASP A 59 28.96 -14.48 8.92
CA ASP A 59 27.60 -14.23 9.44
C ASP A 59 26.62 -13.88 8.32
N LEU A 60 27.04 -13.03 7.39
CA LEU A 60 26.24 -12.66 6.22
C LEU A 60 26.05 -13.84 5.26
N GLY A 61 27.05 -14.71 5.09
CA GLY A 61 26.93 -15.95 4.33
C GLY A 61 25.91 -16.92 4.94
N LYS A 62 25.89 -17.03 6.27
CA LYS A 62 24.87 -17.80 7.00
C LYS A 62 23.49 -17.18 6.88
N LEU A 63 23.37 -15.87 7.07
CA LEU A 63 22.11 -15.14 6.90
C LEU A 63 21.54 -15.33 5.49
N ARG A 64 22.39 -15.25 4.45
CA ARG A 64 22.00 -15.57 3.07
C ARG A 64 21.42 -16.98 2.96
N ALA A 65 22.09 -17.99 3.52
CA ALA A 65 21.60 -19.37 3.45
C ALA A 65 20.21 -19.54 4.09
N VAL A 66 19.93 -18.83 5.20
CA VAL A 66 18.60 -18.82 5.84
C VAL A 66 17.56 -18.16 4.92
N MET A 67 17.89 -17.01 4.31
CA MET A 67 16.99 -16.30 3.39
C MET A 67 16.73 -17.09 2.10
N GLU A 68 17.75 -17.77 1.57
CA GLU A 68 17.63 -18.63 0.38
C GLU A 68 16.81 -19.88 0.64
N PHE A 69 16.88 -20.44 1.86
CA PHE A 69 16.00 -21.51 2.27
C PHE A 69 14.53 -21.06 2.25
N LEU A 70 14.19 -19.90 2.83
CA LEU A 70 12.83 -19.38 2.77
C LEU A 70 12.35 -19.13 1.33
N SER A 71 13.22 -18.57 0.50
CA SER A 71 12.95 -18.35 -0.93
C SER A 71 12.69 -19.67 -1.67
N ALA A 72 13.51 -20.70 -1.42
CA ALA A 72 13.36 -22.03 -2.03
C ALA A 72 12.05 -22.73 -1.59
N GLU A 73 11.67 -22.60 -0.33
CA GLU A 73 10.40 -23.08 0.22
C GLU A 73 9.20 -22.20 -0.18
N LYS A 74 9.43 -21.09 -0.89
CA LYS A 74 8.43 -20.10 -1.27
C LYS A 74 7.66 -19.55 -0.07
N VAL A 75 8.35 -19.34 1.04
CA VAL A 75 7.81 -18.76 2.28
C VAL A 75 8.09 -17.27 2.28
N PRO A 76 7.08 -16.41 2.09
CA PRO A 76 7.25 -14.98 2.26
C PRO A 76 7.53 -14.64 3.72
N TYR A 77 8.35 -13.61 3.94
CA TYR A 77 8.76 -13.20 5.28
C TYR A 77 9.00 -11.70 5.35
N GLN A 78 9.19 -11.20 6.55
CA GLN A 78 9.46 -9.80 6.83
C GLN A 78 10.76 -9.69 7.61
N ILE A 79 11.42 -8.54 7.57
CA ILE A 79 12.67 -8.30 8.29
C ILE A 79 12.58 -6.96 9.01
N THR A 80 12.67 -6.96 10.34
CA THR A 80 12.87 -5.73 11.11
C THR A 80 14.36 -5.42 11.18
N VAL A 81 14.76 -4.32 10.56
CA VAL A 81 16.16 -3.89 10.49
C VAL A 81 16.39 -2.72 11.44
N VAL A 82 17.40 -2.84 12.30
CA VAL A 82 17.93 -1.73 13.09
C VAL A 82 18.97 -1.00 12.23
N PRO A 83 18.70 0.26 11.79
CA PRO A 83 19.58 0.96 10.85
C PRO A 83 20.98 1.23 11.38
N ARG A 84 21.11 1.44 12.69
CA ARG A 84 22.36 1.82 13.31
C ARG A 84 22.63 1.01 14.56
N TYR A 85 23.61 0.12 14.46
CA TYR A 85 24.17 -0.62 15.57
C TYR A 85 25.10 0.25 16.40
N LEU A 86 24.89 0.21 17.72
CA LEU A 86 25.71 0.84 18.74
C LEU A 86 26.01 -0.19 19.83
N GLY A 87 27.28 -0.50 20.01
CA GLY A 87 27.75 -1.45 21.01
C GLY A 87 29.18 -1.15 21.46
N THR A 88 29.75 -2.06 22.22
CA THR A 88 31.17 -2.07 22.56
C THR A 88 31.74 -3.48 22.48
N ASP A 89 33.05 -3.58 22.32
CA ASP A 89 33.76 -4.85 22.46
C ASP A 89 34.01 -5.19 23.95
N PRO A 90 34.60 -6.37 24.28
CA PRO A 90 34.86 -6.75 25.67
C PRO A 90 35.78 -5.80 26.44
N GLU A 91 36.57 -4.98 25.75
CA GLU A 91 37.41 -3.93 26.33
C GLU A 91 36.69 -2.57 26.44
N ASN A 92 35.39 -2.53 26.16
CA ASN A 92 34.55 -1.33 26.13
C ASN A 92 34.93 -0.28 25.07
N ARG A 93 35.59 -0.69 23.99
CA ARG A 93 35.82 0.19 22.83
C ARG A 93 34.55 0.28 21.97
N PRO A 94 34.14 1.47 21.50
CA PRO A 94 32.93 1.62 20.70
C PRO A 94 32.95 0.79 19.41
N VAL A 95 31.85 0.10 19.15
CA VAL A 95 31.56 -0.60 17.90
C VAL A 95 30.30 0.02 17.31
N VAL A 96 30.42 0.61 16.11
CA VAL A 96 29.33 1.30 15.43
C VAL A 96 29.25 0.80 14.00
N HIS A 97 28.08 0.32 13.60
CA HIS A 97 27.79 -0.01 12.20
C HIS A 97 26.49 0.68 11.81
N ASP A 98 26.51 1.37 10.68
CA ASP A 98 25.37 2.11 10.18
C ASP A 98 25.16 1.69 8.73
N ILE A 99 23.92 1.37 8.36
CA ILE A 99 23.57 0.84 7.03
C ILE A 99 23.92 1.81 5.89
N THR A 100 24.22 3.08 6.20
CA THR A 100 24.66 4.09 5.23
C THR A 100 26.17 4.03 4.92
N GLN A 101 26.95 3.27 5.70
CA GLN A 101 28.41 3.22 5.56
C GLN A 101 28.86 2.15 4.56
N PRO A 102 30.02 2.34 3.89
CA PRO A 102 30.51 1.41 2.87
C PRO A 102 30.73 -0.03 3.37
N ASP A 103 31.11 -0.21 4.63
CA ASP A 103 31.31 -1.53 5.24
C ASP A 103 29.99 -2.32 5.41
N ALA A 104 28.85 -1.63 5.46
CA ALA A 104 27.53 -2.25 5.46
C ALA A 104 27.03 -2.65 4.05
N ALA A 105 27.77 -2.35 2.97
CA ALA A 105 27.32 -2.62 1.60
C ALA A 105 26.95 -4.10 1.33
N PRO A 106 27.68 -5.12 1.82
CA PRO A 106 27.28 -6.51 1.66
C PRO A 106 25.94 -6.82 2.36
N PHE A 107 25.73 -6.25 3.57
CA PHE A 107 24.48 -6.40 4.31
C PHE A 107 23.30 -5.74 3.58
N VAL A 108 23.45 -4.50 3.12
CA VAL A 108 22.42 -3.80 2.33
C VAL A 108 22.12 -4.52 1.02
N THR A 109 23.13 -5.13 0.39
CA THR A 109 22.95 -5.94 -0.82
C THR A 109 22.09 -7.17 -0.55
N LEU A 110 22.33 -7.88 0.56
CA LEU A 110 21.48 -9.01 0.98
C LEU A 110 20.04 -8.58 1.27
N LEU A 111 19.84 -7.43 1.92
CA LEU A 111 18.50 -6.87 2.14
C LEU A 111 17.78 -6.59 0.82
N ARG A 112 18.44 -5.94 -0.14
CA ARG A 112 17.86 -5.71 -1.48
C ARG A 112 17.55 -7.02 -2.20
N TRP A 113 18.42 -8.02 -2.08
CA TRP A 113 18.18 -9.36 -2.62
C TRP A 113 16.92 -9.98 -1.99
N ALA A 114 16.79 -9.93 -0.66
CA ALA A 114 15.63 -10.45 0.05
C ALA A 114 14.34 -9.77 -0.40
N SER A 115 14.37 -8.43 -0.56
CA SER A 115 13.21 -7.68 -1.05
C SER A 115 12.80 -8.08 -2.47
N LYS A 116 13.75 -8.27 -3.38
CA LYS A 116 13.48 -8.78 -4.73
C LYS A 116 12.90 -10.21 -4.74
N HIS A 117 13.10 -10.97 -3.66
CA HIS A 117 12.58 -12.33 -3.49
C HIS A 117 11.38 -12.38 -2.53
N GLY A 118 10.66 -11.27 -2.38
CA GLY A 118 9.36 -11.24 -1.68
C GLY A 118 9.43 -10.92 -0.18
N ALA A 119 10.61 -10.61 0.36
CA ALA A 119 10.71 -10.13 1.74
C ALA A 119 10.25 -8.66 1.87
N VAL A 120 9.56 -8.33 2.95
CA VAL A 120 9.24 -6.92 3.28
C VAL A 120 10.15 -6.43 4.40
N ILE A 121 10.85 -5.33 4.16
CA ILE A 121 11.83 -4.78 5.12
C ILE A 121 11.19 -3.63 5.88
N GLY A 122 11.23 -3.67 7.21
CA GLY A 122 10.72 -2.63 8.09
C GLY A 122 11.80 -2.04 8.98
N VAL A 123 11.52 -0.86 9.53
CA VAL A 123 12.41 -0.16 10.47
C VAL A 123 12.12 -0.62 11.89
N HIS A 124 13.16 -1.04 12.62
CA HIS A 124 13.09 -1.55 13.99
C HIS A 124 13.66 -0.55 15.00
N GLY A 125 12.97 0.57 15.19
CA GLY A 125 13.59 1.73 15.83
C GLY A 125 14.77 2.27 15.02
N TYR A 126 15.54 3.20 15.60
CA TYR A 126 16.75 3.71 14.94
C TYR A 126 18.02 2.99 15.40
N THR A 127 18.14 2.69 16.70
CA THR A 127 19.33 1.99 17.24
C THR A 127 18.98 0.88 18.20
N HIS A 128 17.69 0.63 18.48
CA HIS A 128 17.19 -0.35 19.43
C HIS A 128 17.74 -0.17 20.87
N GLN A 129 18.33 0.97 21.17
CA GLN A 129 18.92 1.25 22.49
C GLN A 129 18.90 2.75 22.76
N TYR A 130 19.06 3.13 24.03
CA TYR A 130 19.25 4.51 24.45
C TYR A 130 20.51 4.65 25.32
N GLY A 131 21.25 5.73 25.08
CA GLY A 131 22.44 6.09 25.84
C GLY A 131 23.74 5.61 25.20
N GLN A 132 24.80 5.57 26.03
CA GLN A 132 26.11 5.06 25.63
C GLN A 132 26.17 3.54 25.88
N PRO A 133 26.62 2.75 24.90
CA PRO A 133 26.76 1.31 25.08
C PRO A 133 27.87 0.97 26.08
N ASP A 134 27.64 -0.06 26.89
CA ASP A 134 28.58 -0.62 27.87
C ASP A 134 28.47 -2.16 27.86
N TRP A 135 29.59 -2.83 27.62
CA TRP A 135 29.70 -4.29 27.60
C TRP A 135 29.31 -4.91 28.94
N ARG A 136 29.54 -4.19 30.05
CA ARG A 136 29.17 -4.64 31.41
C ARG A 136 27.68 -4.49 31.68
N ASN A 137 26.98 -3.72 30.86
CA ASN A 137 25.53 -3.58 30.89
C ASN A 137 24.94 -3.82 29.48
N PRO A 138 24.83 -5.08 29.03
CA PRO A 138 24.38 -5.41 27.68
C PRO A 138 23.01 -4.81 27.29
N GLY A 139 22.17 -4.44 28.27
CA GLY A 139 20.92 -3.70 28.04
C GLY A 139 21.09 -2.28 27.48
N THR A 140 22.33 -1.85 27.20
CA THR A 140 22.66 -0.59 26.51
C THR A 140 23.17 -0.81 25.08
N ILE A 141 23.29 -2.08 24.65
CA ILE A 141 23.75 -2.47 23.32
C ILE A 141 22.54 -2.63 22.39
N THR A 142 22.68 -2.23 21.13
CA THR A 142 21.68 -2.48 20.08
C THR A 142 21.24 -3.96 20.05
N THR A 143 19.97 -4.20 19.74
CA THR A 143 19.27 -5.51 19.74
C THR A 143 19.07 -6.19 21.10
N ILE A 144 19.61 -5.62 22.18
CA ILE A 144 19.41 -6.12 23.56
C ILE A 144 18.74 -5.06 24.42
N GLY A 145 19.14 -3.81 24.22
CA GLY A 145 18.68 -2.68 24.99
C GLY A 145 17.28 -2.20 24.63
N ARG A 146 16.89 -1.11 25.28
CA ARG A 146 15.59 -0.48 25.11
C ARG A 146 15.77 0.93 24.55
N GLU A 147 15.04 1.25 23.49
CA GLU A 147 15.12 2.57 22.84
C GLU A 147 14.10 3.58 23.39
N PHE A 148 12.99 3.08 23.93
CA PHE A 148 11.79 3.83 24.30
C PHE A 148 11.24 3.35 25.64
N GLU A 149 10.56 4.21 26.41
CA GLU A 149 10.11 3.89 27.77
C GLU A 149 11.25 3.37 28.64
N VAL A 150 12.42 4.00 28.54
CA VAL A 150 13.65 3.58 29.23
C VAL A 150 13.55 4.02 30.70
N PRO A 151 13.68 3.09 31.67
CA PRO A 151 13.57 3.44 33.08
C PRO A 151 14.52 4.57 33.48
N HIS A 152 13.99 5.55 34.22
CA HIS A 152 14.71 6.74 34.69
C HIS A 152 15.17 7.73 33.60
N GLU A 153 14.73 7.56 32.36
CA GLU A 153 15.10 8.41 31.22
C GLU A 153 13.85 9.03 30.56
N PRO A 154 13.23 10.04 31.19
CA PRO A 154 11.91 10.56 30.79
C PRO A 154 11.88 11.17 29.39
N VAL A 155 13.03 11.57 28.84
CA VAL A 155 13.10 12.04 27.45
C VAL A 155 12.66 10.96 26.45
N THR A 156 12.89 9.69 26.78
CA THR A 156 12.56 8.53 25.92
C THR A 156 11.07 8.22 25.87
N ASP A 157 10.24 8.91 26.66
CA ASP A 157 8.78 8.73 26.72
C ASP A 157 8.04 9.76 25.85
N THR A 158 8.76 10.78 25.37
CA THR A 158 8.17 11.93 24.68
C THR A 158 7.85 11.64 23.21
N PRO A 159 6.77 12.21 22.65
CA PRO A 159 6.46 12.12 21.22
C PRO A 159 7.55 12.71 20.33
N GLU A 160 8.21 13.78 20.76
CA GLU A 160 9.29 14.44 20.02
C GLU A 160 10.52 13.55 19.92
N TYR A 161 10.85 12.81 20.99
CA TYR A 161 11.89 11.79 20.91
C TYR A 161 11.52 10.72 19.89
N ALA A 162 10.30 10.18 19.94
CA ALA A 162 9.86 9.17 18.99
C ALA A 162 9.87 9.64 17.54
N ALA A 163 9.39 10.86 17.27
CA ALA A 163 9.45 11.45 15.95
C ALA A 163 10.88 11.60 15.43
N ARG A 164 11.84 12.00 16.27
CA ARG A 164 13.27 12.10 15.88
C ARG A 164 13.88 10.75 15.57
N ARG A 165 13.59 9.73 16.39
CA ARG A 165 14.09 8.36 16.17
C ARG A 165 13.50 7.76 14.91
N LEU A 166 12.19 7.92 14.71
CA LEU A 166 11.52 7.50 13.49
C LEU A 166 12.10 8.15 12.24
N ALA A 167 12.27 9.48 12.24
CA ALA A 167 12.84 10.20 11.12
C ALA A 167 14.29 9.76 10.82
N ALA A 168 15.11 9.56 11.86
CA ALA A 168 16.49 9.09 11.69
C ALA A 168 16.55 7.68 11.07
N GLY A 169 15.67 6.77 11.49
CA GLY A 169 15.61 5.42 10.92
C GLY A 169 15.18 5.43 9.45
N VAL A 170 14.14 6.19 9.11
CA VAL A 170 13.65 6.34 7.73
C VAL A 170 14.69 7.01 6.82
N HIS A 171 15.38 8.05 7.29
CA HIS A 171 16.44 8.69 6.54
C HIS A 171 17.63 7.76 6.29
N SER A 172 17.97 6.90 7.26
CA SER A 172 19.03 5.90 7.09
C SER A 172 18.67 4.88 6.00
N PHE A 173 17.41 4.42 5.98
CA PHE A 173 16.88 3.57 4.91
C PHE A 173 16.97 4.26 3.55
N ALA A 174 16.48 5.50 3.43
CA ALA A 174 16.52 6.25 2.19
C ALA A 174 17.95 6.46 1.68
N ALA A 175 18.89 6.81 2.57
CA ALA A 175 20.31 6.97 2.23
C ALA A 175 20.98 5.65 1.81
N ALA A 176 20.53 4.52 2.37
CA ALA A 176 20.96 3.18 1.95
C ALA A 176 20.22 2.67 0.70
N GLY A 177 19.32 3.46 0.09
CA GLY A 177 18.51 3.03 -1.06
C GLY A 177 17.58 1.87 -0.73
N LEU A 178 17.03 1.85 0.49
CA LEU A 178 16.03 0.90 0.97
C LEU A 178 14.68 1.62 1.16
N VAL A 179 13.59 0.92 0.88
CA VAL A 179 12.22 1.42 1.08
C VAL A 179 11.59 0.68 2.26
N PRO A 180 11.19 1.39 3.34
CA PRO A 180 10.65 0.73 4.53
C PRO A 180 9.16 0.39 4.37
N GLY A 181 8.80 -0.90 4.38
CA GLY A 181 7.41 -1.35 4.27
C GLY A 181 6.57 -1.20 5.55
N PHE A 182 7.21 -1.12 6.72
CA PHE A 182 6.53 -0.95 8.00
C PHE A 182 7.45 -0.39 9.08
N TRP A 183 6.85 0.09 10.16
CA TRP A 183 7.54 0.42 11.41
C TRP A 183 7.30 -0.67 12.46
N GLU A 184 8.31 -0.97 13.26
CA GLU A 184 8.19 -1.75 14.48
C GLU A 184 8.94 -1.02 15.59
N THR A 185 8.26 -0.80 16.72
CA THR A 185 8.87 -0.20 17.90
C THR A 185 9.61 -1.28 18.70
N PRO A 186 10.93 -1.14 18.96
CA PRO A 186 11.69 -2.05 19.80
C PRO A 186 10.95 -2.47 21.07
N HIS A 187 10.78 -3.79 21.24
CA HIS A 187 10.03 -4.40 22.36
C HIS A 187 8.58 -3.93 22.50
N TYR A 188 8.00 -3.41 21.42
CA TYR A 188 6.71 -2.73 21.38
C TYR A 188 6.59 -1.58 22.38
N ALA A 189 7.71 -1.06 22.89
CA ALA A 189 7.75 -0.11 23.98
C ALA A 189 7.47 1.30 23.45
N ALA A 190 6.22 1.74 23.48
CA ALA A 190 5.87 3.13 23.20
C ALA A 190 4.74 3.57 24.13
N THR A 191 4.80 4.85 24.53
CA THR A 191 3.68 5.48 25.22
C THR A 191 2.49 5.68 24.27
N ALA A 192 1.31 5.98 24.81
CA ALA A 192 0.12 6.27 24.00
C ALA A 192 0.33 7.44 23.04
N GLU A 193 1.11 8.43 23.45
CA GLU A 193 1.38 9.63 22.67
C GLU A 193 2.44 9.37 21.60
N GLN A 194 3.45 8.55 21.91
CA GLN A 194 4.42 8.08 20.93
C GLN A 194 3.76 7.24 19.85
N GLU A 195 2.93 6.25 20.21
CA GLU A 195 2.18 5.46 19.22
C GLU A 195 1.35 6.34 18.27
N ARG A 196 0.74 7.43 18.78
CA ARG A 196 0.02 8.40 17.93
C ARG A 196 0.95 9.10 16.94
N ALA A 197 2.16 9.46 17.35
CA ALA A 197 3.18 10.08 16.49
C ALA A 197 3.73 9.08 15.45
N LEU A 198 4.00 7.84 15.86
CA LEU A 198 4.47 6.76 14.98
C LEU A 198 3.42 6.45 13.90
N ARG A 199 2.16 6.26 14.32
CA ARG A 199 1.01 6.02 13.43
C ARG A 199 0.72 7.17 12.48
N SER A 200 1.06 8.40 12.88
CA SER A 200 0.95 9.56 11.99
C SER A 200 1.93 9.48 10.82
N ASN A 201 3.02 8.73 10.94
CA ASN A 201 4.11 8.67 9.97
C ASN A 201 4.17 7.36 9.16
N PHE A 202 3.65 6.25 9.69
CA PHE A 202 3.59 4.96 9.00
C PHE A 202 2.15 4.46 8.84
N GLY A 203 1.86 3.83 7.71
CA GLY A 203 0.56 3.20 7.44
C GLY A 203 0.44 1.80 8.06
N ILE A 204 1.56 1.10 8.23
CA ILE A 204 1.64 -0.22 8.86
C ILE A 204 2.59 -0.16 10.05
N LEU A 205 2.10 -0.56 11.21
CA LEU A 205 2.89 -0.84 12.40
C LEU A 205 2.86 -2.34 12.64
N TYR A 206 4.00 -3.03 12.51
CA TYR A 206 4.06 -4.47 12.76
C TYR A 206 4.23 -4.73 14.26
N GLU A 207 3.25 -4.32 15.04
CA GLU A 207 3.21 -4.48 16.49
C GLU A 207 1.75 -4.60 16.97
N PRO A 208 1.49 -5.15 18.16
CA PRO A 208 0.15 -5.13 18.73
C PRO A 208 -0.26 -3.69 19.10
N ASP A 209 -1.49 -3.31 18.76
CA ASP A 209 -2.13 -2.15 19.40
C ASP A 209 -2.47 -2.55 20.84
N ARG A 210 -1.68 -2.06 21.79
CA ARG A 210 -1.78 -2.42 23.22
C ARG A 210 -3.12 -2.04 23.85
N ARG A 211 -3.93 -1.20 23.19
CA ARG A 211 -5.24 -0.73 23.67
C ARG A 211 -6.40 -1.49 23.03
N GLN A 212 -6.12 -2.44 22.16
CA GLN A 212 -7.12 -3.21 21.42
C GLN A 212 -6.97 -4.69 21.72
N VAL A 213 -7.96 -5.25 22.41
CA VAL A 213 -7.98 -6.69 22.77
C VAL A 213 -7.88 -7.59 21.54
N ARG A 214 -8.34 -7.10 20.37
CA ARG A 214 -8.20 -7.79 19.08
C ARG A 214 -6.74 -8.14 18.75
N SER A 215 -5.75 -7.34 19.18
CA SER A 215 -4.31 -7.61 18.96
C SER A 215 -3.86 -8.96 19.53
N LEU A 216 -4.60 -9.56 20.45
CA LEU A 216 -4.33 -10.90 20.97
C LEU A 216 -4.64 -12.01 19.96
N LYS A 217 -5.37 -11.68 18.89
CA LYS A 217 -5.95 -12.63 17.94
C LYS A 217 -5.63 -12.30 16.48
N ASP A 218 -5.77 -11.03 16.09
CA ASP A 218 -5.85 -10.62 14.70
C ASP A 218 -5.38 -9.17 14.52
N ILE A 219 -5.19 -8.76 13.27
CA ILE A 219 -4.82 -7.40 12.86
C ILE A 219 -5.79 -6.37 13.42
N VAL A 220 -5.28 -5.19 13.74
CA VAL A 220 -6.09 -4.08 14.24
C VAL A 220 -6.07 -2.91 13.26
N PRO A 221 -7.14 -2.71 12.49
CA PRO A 221 -7.29 -1.54 11.66
C PRO A 221 -7.70 -0.35 12.53
N ARG A 222 -7.09 0.80 12.27
CA ARG A 222 -7.47 2.08 12.83
C ARG A 222 -7.90 2.97 11.69
N ASP A 223 -9.18 3.32 11.66
CA ASP A 223 -9.72 4.31 10.73
C ASP A 223 -9.82 5.68 11.43
N GLY A 224 -9.77 6.76 10.65
CA GLY A 224 -9.89 8.13 11.13
C GLY A 224 -8.58 8.92 11.15
N PRO A 225 -8.68 10.24 11.36
CA PRO A 225 -7.54 11.14 11.34
C PRO A 225 -6.70 10.94 12.60
N THR A 226 -5.39 10.98 12.42
CA THR A 226 -4.43 11.18 13.51
C THR A 226 -4.38 12.65 13.91
N ALA A 227 -3.73 12.96 15.03
CA ALA A 227 -3.56 14.35 15.47
C ALA A 227 -2.79 15.23 14.45
N SER A 228 -1.99 14.61 13.58
CA SER A 228 -1.25 15.27 12.50
C SER A 228 -2.08 15.50 11.23
N GLY A 229 -3.32 14.99 11.18
CA GLY A 229 -4.14 14.96 9.98
C GLY A 229 -4.02 13.67 9.17
N ALA A 230 -2.89 12.93 9.25
CA ALA A 230 -2.73 11.67 8.50
C ALA A 230 -3.86 10.67 8.81
N TRP A 231 -4.39 9.99 7.80
CA TRP A 231 -5.60 9.17 7.93
C TRP A 231 -5.31 7.67 7.94
N GLY A 232 -5.83 6.95 8.93
CA GLY A 232 -5.79 5.50 8.96
C GLY A 232 -4.42 4.87 9.23
N ALA A 233 -4.43 3.65 9.76
CA ALA A 233 -3.26 2.77 9.92
C ALA A 233 -3.68 1.32 10.22
N VAL A 234 -2.72 0.41 10.13
CA VAL A 234 -2.92 -1.02 10.42
C VAL A 234 -1.86 -1.50 11.40
N TYR A 235 -2.29 -2.16 12.47
CA TYR A 235 -1.41 -2.83 13.43
C TYR A 235 -1.42 -4.33 13.19
N ILE A 236 -0.25 -4.92 13.02
CA ILE A 236 -0.07 -6.36 12.80
C ILE A 236 0.55 -6.97 14.05
N PRO A 237 -0.22 -7.67 14.90
CA PRO A 237 0.35 -8.31 16.08
C PRO A 237 1.12 -9.59 15.70
N THR A 238 1.79 -10.17 16.69
CA THR A 238 2.43 -11.50 16.61
C THR A 238 1.81 -12.46 17.64
N PRO A 239 0.54 -12.91 17.45
CA PRO A 239 -0.18 -13.66 18.47
C PRO A 239 0.47 -14.99 18.84
N LEU A 240 1.15 -15.65 17.91
CA LEU A 240 1.85 -16.91 18.19
C LEU A 240 3.14 -16.71 19.00
N GLY A 241 3.63 -15.47 19.10
CA GLY A 241 4.80 -15.10 19.88
C GLY A 241 6.09 -15.30 19.10
N TYR A 242 7.11 -15.86 19.77
CA TYR A 242 8.45 -15.98 19.21
C TYR A 242 9.24 -17.15 19.79
N VAL A 243 10.33 -17.49 19.11
CA VAL A 243 11.31 -18.47 19.57
C VAL A 243 12.33 -17.79 20.47
N ARG A 244 12.33 -18.15 21.76
CA ARG A 244 13.30 -17.62 22.70
C ARG A 244 14.66 -18.29 22.50
N SER A 245 15.73 -17.49 22.50
CA SER A 245 17.10 -17.99 22.34
C SER A 245 17.56 -18.89 23.48
N ASP A 246 17.03 -18.73 24.69
CA ASP A 246 17.38 -19.54 25.86
C ASP A 246 16.63 -20.88 25.93
N GLN A 247 15.50 -21.01 25.24
CA GLN A 247 14.66 -22.22 25.21
C GLN A 247 14.01 -22.40 23.82
N PRO A 248 14.81 -22.60 22.76
CA PRO A 248 14.30 -22.60 21.40
C PRO A 248 13.39 -23.80 21.11
N GLU A 249 13.78 -25.01 21.52
CA GLU A 249 12.98 -26.23 21.32
C GLU A 249 11.59 -26.14 21.96
N ASP A 250 11.52 -25.70 23.22
CA ASP A 250 10.25 -25.58 23.94
C ASP A 250 9.40 -24.44 23.37
N SER A 251 10.03 -23.39 22.85
CA SER A 251 9.31 -22.32 22.16
C SER A 251 8.68 -22.82 20.86
N VAL A 252 9.39 -23.60 20.05
CA VAL A 252 8.84 -24.22 18.83
C VAL A 252 7.65 -25.12 19.18
N LYS A 253 7.80 -26.01 20.18
CA LYS A 253 6.70 -26.88 20.63
C LYS A 253 5.48 -26.08 21.10
N ARG A 254 5.69 -25.02 21.87
CA ARG A 254 4.63 -24.13 22.36
C ARG A 254 3.90 -23.43 21.20
N ILE A 255 4.64 -22.92 20.22
CA ILE A 255 4.07 -22.23 19.05
C ILE A 255 3.21 -23.20 18.25
N LEU A 256 3.74 -24.37 17.91
CA LEU A 256 3.01 -25.38 17.12
C LEU A 256 1.80 -25.94 17.87
N TYR A 257 1.94 -26.19 19.17
CA TYR A 257 0.82 -26.58 20.02
C TYR A 257 -0.29 -25.53 19.98
N ARG A 258 0.05 -24.26 20.17
CA ARG A 258 -0.92 -23.17 20.09
C ARG A 258 -1.57 -23.08 18.71
N ALA A 259 -0.77 -23.16 17.64
CA ALA A 259 -1.25 -23.09 16.26
C ALA A 259 -2.32 -24.14 15.95
N SER A 260 -2.23 -25.35 16.53
CA SER A 260 -3.18 -26.46 16.27
C SER A 260 -4.65 -26.17 16.65
N PHE A 261 -4.91 -25.13 17.44
CA PHE A 261 -6.27 -24.72 17.83
C PHE A 261 -6.48 -23.20 17.72
N PHE A 262 -5.51 -22.45 17.22
CA PHE A 262 -5.57 -20.99 17.20
C PHE A 262 -6.30 -20.47 15.97
N GLU A 263 -7.51 -19.97 16.16
CA GLU A 263 -8.33 -19.43 15.07
C GLU A 263 -8.07 -17.93 14.81
N GLY A 264 -6.89 -17.54 14.34
CA GLY A 264 -6.55 -16.13 14.09
C GLY A 264 -5.31 -15.97 13.22
N LEU A 265 -4.72 -14.77 13.23
CA LEU A 265 -3.50 -14.50 12.48
C LEU A 265 -2.32 -15.29 13.06
N GLY A 266 -1.78 -16.24 12.28
CA GLY A 266 -0.62 -17.06 12.63
C GLY A 266 0.72 -16.31 12.57
N SER A 267 0.76 -15.08 13.08
CA SER A 267 1.93 -14.20 13.02
C SER A 267 2.88 -14.44 14.20
N LEU A 268 4.16 -14.53 13.90
CA LEU A 268 5.26 -14.73 14.84
C LEU A 268 6.52 -13.97 14.42
N TYR A 269 7.47 -13.84 15.34
CA TYR A 269 8.82 -13.36 15.01
C TYR A 269 9.91 -14.36 15.43
N TYR A 270 11.06 -14.26 14.77
CA TYR A 270 12.15 -15.23 14.85
C TYR A 270 13.52 -14.55 14.68
N HIS A 271 14.48 -14.85 15.54
CA HIS A 271 15.86 -14.36 15.40
C HIS A 271 16.64 -15.27 14.44
N PRO A 272 17.04 -14.82 13.23
CA PRO A 272 17.64 -15.71 12.23
C PRO A 272 19.00 -16.29 12.67
N VAL A 273 19.70 -15.64 13.61
CA VAL A 273 20.94 -16.17 14.22
C VAL A 273 20.76 -17.55 14.87
N LEU A 274 19.54 -17.92 15.28
CA LEU A 274 19.24 -19.24 15.85
C LEU A 274 19.47 -20.39 14.87
N GLU A 275 19.53 -20.10 13.57
CA GLU A 275 19.81 -21.08 12.51
C GLU A 275 21.31 -21.32 12.31
N PHE A 276 22.18 -20.40 12.76
CA PHE A 276 23.61 -20.43 12.46
C PHE A 276 24.31 -21.73 12.93
N PRO A 277 23.96 -22.33 14.10
CA PRO A 277 24.52 -23.61 14.51
C PRO A 277 24.17 -24.80 13.59
N PHE A 278 23.10 -24.69 12.80
CA PHE A 278 22.65 -25.74 11.87
C PHE A 278 23.32 -25.63 10.49
N LEU A 279 24.16 -24.61 10.26
CA LEU A 279 24.81 -24.35 8.99
C LEU A 279 26.26 -24.85 8.98
N GLU A 280 26.73 -25.24 7.81
CA GLU A 280 28.13 -25.56 7.51
C GLU A 280 28.58 -24.87 6.22
N PRO A 281 29.86 -24.45 6.11
CA PRO A 281 30.36 -23.83 4.90
C PRO A 281 30.42 -24.84 3.75
N ILE A 282 30.02 -24.42 2.56
CA ILE A 282 30.24 -25.19 1.34
C ILE A 282 31.71 -25.06 0.97
N THR A 283 32.39 -26.21 0.78
CA THR A 283 33.81 -26.23 0.42
C THR A 283 34.05 -26.99 -0.88
N GLN A 284 35.03 -26.52 -1.66
CA GLN A 284 35.56 -27.20 -2.83
C GLN A 284 37.07 -27.35 -2.65
N ASN A 285 37.59 -28.58 -2.72
CA ASN A 285 39.00 -28.91 -2.44
C ASN A 285 39.50 -28.36 -1.09
N GLY A 286 38.65 -28.40 -0.06
CA GLY A 286 38.97 -27.92 1.29
C GLY A 286 38.99 -26.39 1.46
N ARG A 287 38.59 -25.61 0.45
CA ARG A 287 38.46 -24.14 0.52
C ARG A 287 36.99 -23.71 0.47
N PRO A 288 36.57 -22.69 1.23
CA PRO A 288 35.21 -22.17 1.14
C PRO A 288 34.88 -21.70 -0.29
N VAL A 289 33.67 -21.99 -0.74
CA VAL A 289 33.10 -21.44 -1.97
C VAL A 289 32.55 -20.05 -1.67
N TRP A 290 32.78 -19.09 -2.57
CA TRP A 290 32.33 -17.71 -2.42
C TRP A 290 31.41 -17.33 -3.58
N ARG A 291 30.31 -16.62 -3.25
CA ARG A 291 29.42 -15.98 -4.22
C ARG A 291 29.15 -14.56 -3.75
N ASP A 292 29.28 -13.61 -4.66
CA ASP A 292 29.02 -12.18 -4.44
C ASP A 292 29.77 -11.61 -3.22
N GLY A 293 31.01 -12.06 -3.03
CA GLY A 293 31.87 -11.59 -1.93
C GLY A 293 31.54 -12.17 -0.55
N LEU A 294 30.63 -13.15 -0.45
CA LEU A 294 30.33 -13.86 0.80
C LEU A 294 30.52 -15.38 0.67
N PRO A 295 31.03 -16.05 1.72
CA PRO A 295 31.14 -17.51 1.77
C PRO A 295 29.76 -18.18 1.69
N GLU A 296 29.70 -19.30 0.98
CA GLU A 296 28.49 -20.10 0.86
C GLU A 296 28.30 -21.05 2.03
N TYR A 297 27.05 -21.15 2.50
CA TYR A 297 26.65 -22.05 3.57
C TYR A 297 25.49 -22.92 3.12
N ARG A 298 25.37 -24.09 3.75
CA ARG A 298 24.22 -24.99 3.61
C ARG A 298 23.81 -25.52 4.97
N TYR A 299 22.56 -25.95 5.09
CA TYR A 299 22.12 -26.72 6.25
C TYR A 299 22.85 -28.06 6.33
N ARG A 300 23.29 -28.42 7.53
CA ARG A 300 23.92 -29.71 7.82
C ARG A 300 22.89 -30.82 7.63
N PRO A 301 23.28 -31.98 7.09
CA PRO A 301 22.44 -33.17 7.16
C PRO A 301 22.14 -33.52 8.62
N GLY A 302 20.87 -33.74 8.97
CA GLY A 302 20.50 -34.07 10.34
C GLY A 302 19.06 -33.69 10.69
N PRO A 303 18.75 -33.58 12.00
CA PRO A 303 17.45 -33.11 12.46
C PRO A 303 17.13 -31.71 11.90
N PRO A 304 15.86 -31.42 11.61
CA PRO A 304 15.45 -30.11 11.12
C PRO A 304 15.75 -29.02 12.17
N SER A 305 16.19 -27.86 11.71
CA SER A 305 16.38 -26.68 12.57
C SER A 305 15.04 -26.17 13.12
N TYR A 306 15.09 -25.20 14.03
CA TYR A 306 13.88 -24.61 14.62
C TYR A 306 13.00 -23.94 13.56
N LEU A 307 13.60 -23.22 12.61
CA LEU A 307 12.85 -22.58 11.52
C LEU A 307 12.19 -23.61 10.59
N HIS A 308 12.89 -24.69 10.22
CA HIS A 308 12.32 -25.79 9.43
C HIS A 308 11.11 -26.41 10.15
N GLN A 309 11.25 -26.68 11.45
CA GLN A 309 10.17 -27.23 12.26
C GLN A 309 8.94 -26.31 12.31
N LEU A 310 9.14 -25.00 12.41
CA LEU A 310 8.06 -24.02 12.40
C LEU A 310 7.34 -23.96 11.05
N ILE A 311 8.08 -23.85 9.94
CA ILE A 311 7.50 -23.74 8.60
C ILE A 311 6.69 -24.98 8.27
N HIS A 312 7.31 -26.16 8.37
CA HIS A 312 6.61 -27.41 8.06
C HIS A 312 5.51 -27.73 9.09
N GLY A 313 5.71 -27.35 10.35
CA GLY A 313 4.72 -27.52 11.42
C GLY A 313 3.47 -26.68 11.16
N LEU A 314 3.62 -25.39 10.91
CA LEU A 314 2.50 -24.49 10.58
C LEU A 314 1.78 -24.93 9.30
N GLY A 315 2.52 -25.36 8.28
CA GLY A 315 1.94 -25.93 7.06
C GLY A 315 1.09 -27.18 7.32
N ARG A 316 1.51 -28.07 8.24
CA ARG A 316 0.71 -29.24 8.65
C ARG A 316 -0.57 -28.86 9.40
N GLU A 317 -0.56 -27.76 10.15
CA GLU A 317 -1.75 -27.19 10.79
C GLU A 317 -2.60 -26.36 9.81
N GLY A 318 -2.27 -26.39 8.51
CA GLY A 318 -3.03 -25.77 7.44
C GLY A 318 -2.68 -24.31 7.16
N TYR A 319 -1.72 -23.71 7.86
CA TYR A 319 -1.31 -22.33 7.62
C TYR A 319 -0.59 -22.15 6.29
N THR A 320 -0.92 -21.07 5.59
CA THR A 320 -0.24 -20.57 4.40
C THR A 320 0.53 -19.32 4.77
N PHE A 321 1.82 -19.28 4.46
CA PHE A 321 2.63 -18.09 4.69
C PHE A 321 2.34 -17.02 3.62
N GLU A 322 2.12 -15.79 4.07
CA GLU A 322 1.92 -14.64 3.20
C GLU A 322 2.91 -13.51 3.54
N SER A 323 3.13 -12.63 2.58
CA SER A 323 3.85 -11.39 2.82
C SER A 323 2.92 -10.37 3.48
N LEU A 324 3.52 -9.41 4.19
CA LEU A 324 2.79 -8.28 4.76
C LEU A 324 1.93 -7.54 3.73
N HIS A 325 2.44 -7.45 2.49
CA HIS A 325 1.78 -6.77 1.39
C HIS A 325 0.61 -7.56 0.77
N GLN A 326 0.55 -8.88 0.97
CA GLN A 326 -0.63 -9.68 0.59
C GLN A 326 -1.76 -9.50 1.60
N VAL A 327 -1.39 -9.40 2.89
CA VAL A 327 -2.34 -9.19 3.98
C VAL A 327 -2.82 -7.74 4.06
N VAL A 328 -1.95 -6.77 3.76
CA VAL A 328 -2.25 -5.33 3.70
C VAL A 328 -1.85 -4.77 2.33
N PRO A 329 -2.64 -5.04 1.27
CA PRO A 329 -2.27 -4.66 -0.09
C PRO A 329 -2.44 -3.17 -0.40
N LEU A 330 -3.19 -2.46 0.45
CA LEU A 330 -3.29 -1.00 0.42
C LEU A 330 -2.81 -0.43 1.74
N GLN A 331 -1.60 0.12 1.77
CA GLN A 331 -1.05 0.78 2.95
C GLN A 331 -1.47 2.25 2.99
N PRO A 332 -2.14 2.75 4.05
CA PRO A 332 -2.40 4.17 4.23
C PRO A 332 -1.13 5.01 4.09
N ALA A 333 -1.19 6.05 3.26
CA ALA A 333 -0.05 6.87 2.91
C ALA A 333 -0.36 8.35 3.19
N TRP A 334 -0.07 9.22 2.23
CA TRP A 334 -0.18 10.66 2.38
C TRP A 334 -1.62 11.17 2.25
N GLN A 335 -1.88 12.32 2.85
CA GLN A 335 -3.10 13.10 2.66
C GLN A 335 -2.75 14.44 2.01
N TYR A 336 -3.60 14.93 1.10
CA TYR A 336 -3.43 16.22 0.44
C TYR A 336 -4.71 17.03 0.54
N THR A 337 -4.59 18.34 0.73
CA THR A 337 -5.76 19.23 0.67
C THR A 337 -5.65 20.18 -0.52
N LEU A 338 -6.54 20.00 -1.50
CA LEU A 338 -6.54 20.79 -2.71
C LEU A 338 -7.31 22.11 -2.55
N PRO A 339 -6.89 23.18 -3.24
CA PRO A 339 -7.60 24.47 -3.20
C PRO A 339 -8.88 24.48 -4.05
N GLY A 340 -8.97 23.65 -5.10
CA GLY A 340 -10.14 23.57 -5.97
C GLY A 340 -11.25 22.62 -5.48
N ASP A 341 -12.37 22.63 -6.19
CA ASP A 341 -13.56 21.80 -5.95
C ASP A 341 -13.87 20.79 -7.08
N LEU A 342 -12.95 20.69 -8.05
CA LEU A 342 -12.86 19.68 -9.10
C LEU A 342 -11.38 19.32 -9.26
N TRP A 343 -11.05 18.04 -9.47
CA TRP A 343 -9.65 17.60 -9.48
C TRP A 343 -9.40 16.41 -10.43
N ALA A 344 -8.12 16.19 -10.77
CA ALA A 344 -7.57 14.97 -11.32
C ALA A 344 -6.07 14.86 -10.97
N SER A 345 -5.46 13.74 -11.36
CA SER A 345 -4.01 13.53 -11.27
C SER A 345 -3.40 13.21 -12.62
N GLY A 346 -2.18 13.70 -12.85
CA GLY A 346 -1.36 13.41 -14.04
C GLY A 346 -0.05 14.18 -13.96
N ARG A 347 0.74 14.22 -15.03
CA ARG A 347 2.11 14.75 -15.05
C ARG A 347 2.25 16.05 -15.86
N PRO A 348 1.49 17.13 -15.60
CA PRO A 348 1.65 18.40 -16.32
C PRO A 348 3.02 19.05 -16.07
N SER A 349 3.64 18.79 -14.91
CA SER A 349 5.02 19.21 -14.63
C SER A 349 6.09 18.40 -15.36
N GLY A 350 5.73 17.27 -15.99
CA GLY A 350 6.66 16.36 -16.67
C GLY A 350 7.61 15.62 -15.71
N GLN A 351 7.27 15.55 -14.42
CA GLN A 351 8.03 14.78 -13.43
C GLN A 351 7.71 13.28 -13.52
N ALA A 352 8.49 12.46 -12.81
CA ALA A 352 8.28 11.01 -12.77
C ALA A 352 7.02 10.59 -11.99
N TRP A 353 6.51 11.44 -11.09
CA TRP A 353 5.29 11.24 -10.31
C TRP A 353 4.17 12.17 -10.79
N ASP A 354 2.94 11.84 -10.45
CA ASP A 354 1.75 12.62 -10.76
C ASP A 354 1.65 13.86 -9.85
N ASP A 355 1.22 14.97 -10.41
CA ASP A 355 0.73 16.15 -9.71
C ASP A 355 -0.79 16.05 -9.49
N TRP A 356 -1.28 16.79 -8.50
CA TRP A 356 -2.70 17.09 -8.37
C TRP A 356 -3.05 18.34 -9.16
N VAL A 357 -3.99 18.23 -10.10
CA VAL A 357 -4.57 19.38 -10.80
C VAL A 357 -5.96 19.64 -10.23
N SER A 358 -6.23 20.86 -9.79
CA SER A 358 -7.54 21.25 -9.28
C SER A 358 -8.05 22.56 -9.85
N ILE A 359 -9.37 22.65 -10.01
CA ILE A 359 -10.06 23.85 -10.49
C ILE A 359 -11.02 24.31 -9.41
N GLN A 360 -10.96 25.58 -9.04
CA GLN A 360 -12.02 26.22 -8.24
C GLN A 360 -13.09 26.75 -9.20
N ARG A 361 -14.23 26.07 -9.32
CA ARG A 361 -15.25 26.42 -10.32
C ARG A 361 -15.77 27.86 -10.23
N GLN A 362 -15.86 28.41 -9.02
CA GLN A 362 -16.37 29.78 -8.79
C GLN A 362 -15.45 30.86 -9.36
N SER A 363 -14.13 30.75 -9.19
CA SER A 363 -13.16 31.73 -9.70
C SER A 363 -12.59 31.34 -11.06
N GLY A 364 -12.71 30.07 -11.43
CA GLY A 364 -12.05 29.46 -12.58
C GLY A 364 -10.56 29.19 -12.35
N ASP A 365 -10.01 29.44 -11.15
CA ASP A 365 -8.58 29.28 -10.89
C ASP A 365 -8.16 27.82 -11.03
N ILE A 366 -7.02 27.61 -11.69
CA ILE A 366 -6.44 26.29 -11.95
C ILE A 366 -5.14 26.19 -11.17
N TRP A 367 -5.09 25.23 -10.25
CA TRP A 367 -3.96 24.98 -9.38
C TRP A 367 -3.31 23.65 -9.72
N VAL A 368 -1.98 23.62 -9.67
CA VAL A 368 -1.19 22.39 -9.70
C VAL A 368 -0.42 22.27 -8.39
N THR A 369 -0.57 21.13 -7.72
CA THR A 369 0.10 20.81 -6.47
C THR A 369 0.92 19.55 -6.69
N SER A 370 2.25 19.64 -6.55
CA SER A 370 3.10 18.45 -6.62
C SER A 370 2.69 17.44 -5.55
N SER A 371 2.55 16.17 -5.93
CA SER A 371 2.34 15.11 -4.94
C SER A 371 3.64 14.69 -4.25
N GLN A 372 4.80 15.14 -4.75
CA GLN A 372 6.11 14.74 -4.24
C GLN A 372 6.23 14.99 -2.74
N ARG A 373 6.62 13.96 -2.01
CA ARG A 373 6.88 14.02 -0.57
C ARG A 373 7.96 13.02 -0.19
N ASP A 374 8.59 13.24 0.96
CA ASP A 374 9.37 12.19 1.60
C ASP A 374 8.46 11.04 2.06
N TRP A 375 9.10 9.93 2.42
CA TRP A 375 8.40 8.74 2.93
C TRP A 375 7.49 9.03 4.12
N LEU A 376 7.91 9.94 5.01
CA LEU A 376 7.15 10.30 6.19
C LEU A 376 5.82 10.95 5.81
N ARG A 377 4.72 10.36 6.27
CA ARG A 377 3.36 10.84 5.94
C ARG A 377 3.09 12.26 6.45
N THR A 378 3.80 12.71 7.47
CA THR A 378 3.70 14.08 8.00
C THR A 378 4.70 15.06 7.39
N SER A 379 5.47 14.65 6.36
CA SER A 379 6.36 15.60 5.67
C SER A 379 5.55 16.74 5.04
N PRO A 380 6.07 17.97 5.00
CA PRO A 380 5.35 19.12 4.48
C PRO A 380 4.78 18.89 3.08
N GLU A 381 3.60 19.45 2.83
CA GLU A 381 2.94 19.44 1.52
C GLU A 381 3.60 20.48 0.60
N ALA A 382 3.71 20.20 -0.70
CA ALA A 382 4.11 21.21 -1.65
C ALA A 382 3.05 22.32 -1.73
N SER A 383 3.48 23.58 -1.77
CA SER A 383 2.55 24.70 -1.94
C SER A 383 1.87 24.63 -3.30
N PRO A 384 0.52 24.70 -3.36
CA PRO A 384 -0.20 24.78 -4.63
C PRO A 384 0.23 25.98 -5.46
N GLN A 385 0.43 25.78 -6.76
CA GLN A 385 0.81 26.84 -7.69
C GLN A 385 -0.35 27.17 -8.63
N LEU A 386 -0.66 28.46 -8.78
CA LEU A 386 -1.66 28.92 -9.74
C LEU A 386 -1.09 28.85 -11.15
N TRP A 387 -1.60 27.94 -11.98
CA TRP A 387 -1.12 27.69 -13.34
C TRP A 387 -1.99 28.32 -14.42
N GLY A 388 -3.12 28.90 -14.05
CA GLY A 388 -3.98 29.63 -14.96
C GLY A 388 -5.39 29.85 -14.43
N ARG A 389 -6.27 30.30 -15.32
CA ARG A 389 -7.69 30.47 -15.05
C ARG A 389 -8.50 30.01 -16.25
N LEU A 390 -9.63 29.37 -16.00
CA LEU A 390 -10.61 29.04 -17.02
C LEU A 390 -11.13 30.33 -17.68
N PRO A 391 -11.27 30.34 -19.03
CA PRO A 391 -11.96 31.41 -19.73
C PRO A 391 -13.36 31.69 -19.15
N PRO A 392 -13.79 32.96 -19.11
CA PRO A 392 -15.14 33.31 -18.67
C PRO A 392 -16.21 32.55 -19.46
N GLY A 393 -17.24 32.04 -18.76
CA GLY A 393 -18.35 31.30 -19.37
C GLY A 393 -18.13 29.79 -19.52
N ILE A 394 -16.94 29.27 -19.21
CA ILE A 394 -16.71 27.82 -19.14
C ILE A 394 -17.11 27.31 -17.76
N GLU A 395 -18.22 26.57 -17.71
CA GLU A 395 -18.65 25.85 -16.51
C GLU A 395 -18.06 24.44 -16.50
N ALA A 396 -16.91 24.26 -15.85
CA ALA A 396 -16.25 22.96 -15.75
C ALA A 396 -17.08 21.93 -14.97
N LYS A 397 -17.32 20.76 -15.58
CA LYS A 397 -18.05 19.64 -14.97
C LYS A 397 -17.13 18.46 -14.65
N LYS A 398 -16.15 18.19 -15.50
CA LYS A 398 -15.17 17.11 -15.35
C LYS A 398 -13.82 17.56 -15.93
N LEU A 399 -12.73 17.05 -15.37
CA LEU A 399 -11.38 17.36 -15.84
C LEU A 399 -10.54 16.09 -15.94
N TRP A 400 -9.55 16.13 -16.84
CA TRP A 400 -8.55 15.08 -17.03
C TRP A 400 -7.20 15.69 -17.38
N THR A 401 -6.17 14.88 -17.24
CA THR A 401 -4.79 15.16 -17.65
C THR A 401 -4.35 14.07 -18.61
N LEU A 402 -3.81 14.45 -19.78
CA LEU A 402 -3.38 13.53 -20.82
C LEU A 402 -2.35 14.18 -21.74
N ASP A 403 -1.23 13.51 -22.06
CA ASP A 403 -0.24 13.98 -23.02
C ASP A 403 -0.76 13.89 -24.47
N ILE A 404 -1.47 14.93 -24.93
CA ILE A 404 -2.16 14.96 -26.24
C ILE A 404 -1.24 15.31 -27.43
N ASN A 405 0.04 15.66 -27.23
CA ASN A 405 1.05 15.81 -28.30
C ASN A 405 2.21 14.83 -28.26
N GLY A 406 2.35 14.03 -27.21
CA GLY A 406 3.52 13.20 -27.02
C GLY A 406 4.76 14.00 -26.64
N ASP A 407 4.63 15.13 -25.92
CA ASP A 407 5.80 15.87 -25.41
C ASP A 407 6.27 15.41 -24.02
N GLY A 408 5.62 14.39 -23.46
CA GLY A 408 5.90 13.83 -22.15
C GLY A 408 5.23 14.58 -21.00
N ARG A 409 4.40 15.60 -21.27
CA ARG A 409 3.63 16.33 -20.26
C ARG A 409 2.15 16.13 -20.46
N ASP A 410 1.45 15.84 -19.38
CA ASP A 410 0.00 15.73 -19.46
C ASP A 410 -0.65 17.12 -19.59
N ASP A 411 -1.42 17.30 -20.65
CA ASP A 411 -2.19 18.50 -20.92
C ASP A 411 -3.55 18.47 -20.20
N LEU A 412 -4.15 19.64 -19.98
CA LEU A 412 -5.42 19.76 -19.27
C LEU A 412 -6.60 19.70 -20.22
N LEU A 413 -7.51 18.75 -19.99
CA LEU A 413 -8.81 18.67 -20.66
C LEU A 413 -9.93 18.98 -19.67
N VAL A 414 -10.89 19.79 -20.11
CA VAL A 414 -12.04 20.23 -19.31
C VAL A 414 -13.32 20.01 -20.10
N ALA A 415 -14.21 19.15 -19.60
CA ALA A 415 -15.56 19.01 -20.12
C ALA A 415 -16.49 20.04 -19.46
N ALA A 416 -17.17 20.80 -20.30
CA ALA A 416 -18.32 21.64 -19.95
C ALA A 416 -19.60 21.01 -20.54
N SER A 417 -20.76 21.61 -20.26
CA SER A 417 -22.08 21.05 -20.61
C SER A 417 -22.30 20.75 -22.11
N ASN A 418 -21.55 21.36 -23.02
CA ASN A 418 -21.72 21.20 -24.48
C ASN A 418 -20.42 21.32 -25.27
N ALA A 419 -19.27 21.24 -24.60
CA ALA A 419 -17.96 21.39 -25.23
C ALA A 419 -16.86 20.75 -24.39
N VAL A 420 -15.82 20.28 -25.06
CA VAL A 420 -14.54 19.94 -24.43
C VAL A 420 -13.54 21.03 -24.77
N TYR A 421 -12.80 21.49 -23.77
CA TYR A 421 -11.68 22.40 -23.94
C TYR A 421 -10.39 21.71 -23.57
N ALA A 422 -9.32 22.00 -24.31
CA ALA A 422 -7.98 21.52 -24.02
C ALA A 422 -7.01 22.69 -23.88
N SER A 423 -6.03 22.56 -22.98
CA SER A 423 -4.95 23.52 -22.82
C SER A 423 -3.62 22.82 -22.63
N ARG A 424 -2.60 23.27 -23.37
CA ARG A 424 -1.26 22.71 -23.30
C ARG A 424 -0.59 23.03 -21.97
N ALA A 425 -0.04 22.02 -21.32
CA ALA A 425 0.91 22.19 -20.26
C ALA A 425 2.17 22.87 -20.83
N LYS A 426 2.67 23.83 -20.06
CA LYS A 426 3.94 24.50 -20.25
C LYS A 426 4.69 24.46 -18.92
N THR A 427 5.90 24.97 -18.90
CA THR A 427 6.63 25.15 -17.64
C THR A 427 5.85 26.05 -16.70
N ALA A 428 5.30 25.46 -15.63
CA ALA A 428 4.54 26.12 -14.57
C ALA A 428 3.28 26.90 -15.01
N ALA A 429 2.65 26.50 -16.12
CA ALA A 429 1.40 27.11 -16.57
C ALA A 429 0.64 26.21 -17.55
N PHE A 430 -0.68 26.41 -17.65
CA PHE A 430 -1.46 25.96 -18.80
C PHE A 430 -1.57 27.10 -19.83
N GLY A 431 -1.48 26.75 -21.11
CA GLY A 431 -1.59 27.68 -22.22
C GLY A 431 -3.01 28.20 -22.46
N SER A 432 -3.26 28.69 -23.67
CA SER A 432 -4.59 29.12 -24.08
C SER A 432 -5.50 27.93 -24.28
N PHE A 433 -6.70 28.00 -23.71
CA PHE A 433 -7.74 27.00 -23.93
C PHE A 433 -8.26 27.05 -25.35
N ARG A 434 -8.39 25.89 -25.97
CA ARG A 434 -9.01 25.70 -27.27
C ARG A 434 -10.23 24.80 -27.11
N ARG A 435 -11.33 25.21 -27.74
CA ARG A 435 -12.52 24.36 -27.87
C ARG A 435 -12.21 23.27 -28.89
N LEU A 436 -12.34 22.01 -28.50
CA LEU A 436 -12.19 20.89 -29.42
C LEU A 436 -13.42 20.82 -30.35
N PRO A 437 -13.25 20.50 -31.65
CA PRO A 437 -14.34 20.35 -32.62
C PRO A 437 -15.11 19.03 -32.40
N ILE A 438 -15.67 18.85 -31.21
CA ILE A 438 -16.45 17.68 -30.78
C ILE A 438 -17.87 18.13 -30.47
N SER A 439 -18.85 17.44 -31.05
CA SER A 439 -20.27 17.69 -30.82
C SER A 439 -20.71 17.00 -29.53
N LEU A 440 -21.11 17.78 -28.52
CA LEU A 440 -21.65 17.26 -27.26
C LEU A 440 -23.07 17.78 -27.02
N TYR A 441 -23.95 16.86 -26.65
CA TYR A 441 -25.26 17.17 -26.10
C TYR A 441 -25.20 17.27 -24.56
N PRO A 442 -26.15 17.97 -23.91
CA PRO A 442 -26.13 18.22 -22.46
C PRO A 442 -26.08 16.98 -21.55
N LYS A 443 -26.44 15.80 -22.06
CA LYS A 443 -26.47 14.54 -21.32
C LYS A 443 -25.37 13.56 -21.75
N ASP A 444 -24.51 13.97 -22.67
CA ASP A 444 -23.44 13.10 -23.15
C ASP A 444 -22.37 12.93 -22.06
N THR A 445 -21.79 11.74 -22.00
CA THR A 445 -20.69 11.44 -21.10
C THR A 445 -19.41 11.38 -21.91
N VAL A 446 -18.38 12.09 -21.44
CA VAL A 446 -17.05 12.04 -22.04
C VAL A 446 -16.12 11.22 -21.15
N VAL A 447 -15.31 10.38 -21.78
CA VAL A 447 -14.21 9.63 -21.16
C VAL A 447 -12.95 9.92 -21.95
N ALA A 448 -11.85 10.22 -21.25
CA ALA A 448 -10.53 10.45 -21.86
C ALA A 448 -9.59 9.26 -21.59
N GLY A 449 -8.78 8.86 -22.58
CA GLY A 449 -7.79 7.79 -22.48
C GLY A 449 -7.02 7.57 -23.80
N TYR A 450 -6.00 6.70 -23.85
CA TYR A 450 -5.24 6.38 -25.08
C TYR A 450 -5.98 5.37 -25.99
N LEU A 451 -7.24 5.68 -26.32
CA LEU A 451 -8.23 4.69 -26.78
C LEU A 451 -8.06 4.21 -28.22
N ILE A 452 -7.16 4.78 -29.03
CA ILE A 452 -7.00 4.38 -30.45
C ILE A 452 -5.55 4.51 -30.89
N ALA A 453 -4.97 3.41 -31.36
CA ALA A 453 -3.62 3.35 -31.95
C ALA A 453 -2.50 3.94 -31.08
N GLY A 454 -2.59 3.78 -29.75
CA GLY A 454 -1.64 4.36 -28.79
C GLY A 454 -1.66 5.89 -28.74
N ARG A 455 -2.72 6.53 -29.27
CA ARG A 455 -2.87 7.97 -29.29
C ARG A 455 -3.94 8.45 -28.30
N PRO A 456 -3.68 9.59 -27.65
CA PRO A 456 -4.64 10.31 -26.84
C PRO A 456 -5.97 10.49 -27.57
N SER A 457 -7.05 10.02 -26.95
CA SER A 457 -8.37 9.96 -27.56
C SER A 457 -9.47 10.30 -26.56
N LEU A 458 -10.60 10.76 -27.07
CA LEU A 458 -11.82 10.98 -26.32
C LEU A 458 -12.89 10.02 -26.82
N VAL A 459 -13.62 9.42 -25.91
CA VAL A 459 -14.84 8.67 -26.22
C VAL A 459 -16.02 9.46 -25.71
N VAL A 460 -16.91 9.80 -26.63
CA VAL A 460 -18.20 10.43 -26.35
C VAL A 460 -19.26 9.36 -26.34
N LEU A 461 -20.00 9.29 -25.25
CA LEU A 461 -21.10 8.36 -25.04
C LEU A 461 -22.37 9.19 -25.06
N HIS A 462 -23.15 9.02 -26.11
CA HIS A 462 -24.35 9.80 -26.29
C HIS A 462 -25.49 9.25 -25.46
N SER A 463 -26.34 10.15 -24.96
CA SER A 463 -27.49 9.77 -24.14
C SER A 463 -28.50 8.84 -24.83
N GLU A 464 -28.45 8.74 -26.16
CA GLU A 464 -29.23 7.82 -26.99
C GLU A 464 -28.66 6.39 -27.08
N GLY A 465 -27.52 6.14 -26.43
CA GLY A 465 -26.91 4.82 -26.30
C GLY A 465 -25.90 4.46 -27.41
N THR A 466 -25.45 5.45 -28.17
CA THR A 466 -24.35 5.35 -29.14
C THR A 466 -23.03 5.85 -28.54
N ALA A 467 -21.91 5.48 -29.14
CA ALA A 467 -20.57 5.86 -28.69
C ALA A 467 -19.68 6.20 -29.89
N GLU A 468 -18.90 7.26 -29.77
CA GLU A 468 -17.97 7.74 -30.80
C GLU A 468 -16.58 7.99 -30.22
N GLY A 469 -15.55 7.53 -30.92
CA GLY A 469 -14.15 7.77 -30.60
C GLY A 469 -13.57 8.92 -31.43
N TYR A 470 -12.78 9.77 -30.78
CA TYR A 470 -12.13 10.95 -31.34
C TYR A 470 -10.64 10.92 -31.01
N VAL A 471 -9.77 10.77 -32.02
CA VAL A 471 -8.31 10.85 -31.83
C VAL A 471 -7.88 12.31 -31.82
N LEU A 472 -7.15 12.71 -30.79
CA LEU A 472 -6.66 14.07 -30.64
C LEU A 472 -5.38 14.28 -31.46
N GLY A 473 -5.36 15.34 -32.25
CA GLY A 473 -4.18 15.77 -33.00
C GLY A 473 -3.21 16.59 -32.12
N PRO A 474 -1.91 16.62 -32.48
CA PRO A 474 -0.85 17.23 -31.67
C PRO A 474 -0.97 18.77 -31.54
N ASP A 475 -1.75 19.42 -32.41
CA ASP A 475 -1.95 20.87 -32.47
C ASP A 475 -3.26 21.36 -31.83
N LEU A 476 -4.07 20.44 -31.29
CA LEU A 476 -5.43 20.69 -30.78
C LEU A 476 -6.40 21.34 -31.77
N ALA A 477 -6.03 21.41 -33.06
CA ALA A 477 -6.86 21.97 -34.12
C ALA A 477 -7.47 20.87 -35.00
N ALA A 478 -6.80 19.72 -35.08
CA ALA A 478 -7.33 18.53 -35.73
C ALA A 478 -7.81 17.52 -34.68
N VAL A 479 -9.07 17.11 -34.78
CA VAL A 479 -9.59 15.88 -34.18
C VAL A 479 -9.96 14.97 -35.34
N SER A 480 -9.76 13.66 -35.20
CA SER A 480 -10.23 12.73 -36.22
C SER A 480 -11.74 12.90 -36.45
N PRO A 481 -12.26 12.57 -37.65
CA PRO A 481 -13.68 12.29 -37.79
C PRO A 481 -14.11 11.28 -36.71
N PRO A 482 -15.34 11.40 -36.17
CA PRO A 482 -15.84 10.45 -35.20
C PRO A 482 -15.81 9.04 -35.78
N VAL A 483 -15.24 8.11 -35.02
CA VAL A 483 -15.28 6.69 -35.34
C VAL A 483 -16.39 6.05 -34.49
N PRO A 484 -17.47 5.54 -35.09
CA PRO A 484 -18.52 4.86 -34.34
C PRO A 484 -17.96 3.64 -33.60
N LEU A 485 -18.15 3.59 -32.29
CA LEU A 485 -17.77 2.45 -31.46
C LEU A 485 -18.93 1.45 -31.38
N LEU A 486 -19.07 0.67 -32.44
CA LEU A 486 -20.13 -0.32 -32.59
C LEU A 486 -20.06 -1.40 -31.49
N GLY A 487 -21.21 -1.77 -30.92
CA GLY A 487 -21.31 -2.82 -29.90
C GLY A 487 -21.26 -2.32 -28.44
N ILE A 488 -21.03 -1.01 -28.24
CA ILE A 488 -21.27 -0.37 -26.95
C ILE A 488 -22.76 -0.03 -26.85
N HIS A 489 -23.45 -0.66 -25.89
CA HIS A 489 -24.86 -0.38 -25.62
C HIS A 489 -25.04 0.09 -24.18
N SER A 490 -25.30 1.38 -23.98
CA SER A 490 -25.75 1.90 -22.68
C SER A 490 -27.18 2.39 -22.75
N GLN A 491 -28.06 1.61 -22.13
CA GLN A 491 -29.42 2.02 -21.80
C GLN A 491 -29.57 1.79 -20.29
N GLY A 492 -29.83 2.84 -19.52
CA GLY A 492 -30.03 2.72 -18.07
C GLY A 492 -29.89 4.05 -17.29
N PRO A 493 -30.57 4.21 -16.15
CA PRO A 493 -30.65 5.49 -15.42
C PRO A 493 -29.38 5.86 -14.64
N ARG A 494 -28.44 4.93 -14.44
CA ARG A 494 -27.16 5.21 -13.76
C ARG A 494 -26.02 4.32 -14.27
N THR A 495 -25.09 4.91 -15.02
CA THR A 495 -23.89 4.23 -15.56
C THR A 495 -22.65 5.05 -15.26
N GLU A 496 -21.60 4.38 -14.79
CA GLU A 496 -20.28 4.98 -14.57
C GLU A 496 -19.29 4.43 -15.59
N TRP A 497 -18.64 5.35 -16.31
CA TRP A 497 -17.68 5.02 -17.34
C TRP A 497 -16.27 5.40 -16.93
N PHE A 498 -15.34 4.50 -17.21
CA PHE A 498 -13.93 4.68 -16.96
C PHE A 498 -13.11 4.15 -18.12
N ALA A 499 -11.94 4.73 -18.34
CA ALA A 499 -10.92 4.16 -19.21
C ALA A 499 -9.74 3.72 -18.35
N TRP A 500 -9.01 2.71 -18.81
CA TRP A 500 -7.72 2.36 -18.25
C TRP A 500 -6.72 2.08 -19.36
N ASN A 501 -5.45 2.24 -19.02
CA ASN A 501 -4.34 1.88 -19.89
C ASN A 501 -3.78 0.55 -19.38
N GLY A 502 -3.85 -0.50 -20.19
CA GLY A 502 -3.18 -1.76 -19.93
C GLY A 502 -2.26 -2.11 -21.10
N GLU A 503 -1.18 -2.83 -20.84
CA GLU A 503 -0.48 -3.55 -21.91
C GLU A 503 -1.28 -4.81 -22.22
N GLY A 504 -1.66 -5.06 -23.47
CA GLY A 504 -2.24 -6.37 -23.84
C GLY A 504 -1.14 -7.43 -24.03
N PRO A 505 -1.47 -8.75 -24.08
CA PRO A 505 -0.48 -9.83 -24.11
C PRO A 505 0.40 -9.85 -25.37
N ALA A 506 0.07 -9.02 -26.35
CA ALA A 506 0.75 -8.86 -27.62
C ALA A 506 1.57 -7.56 -27.71
N GLY A 507 1.71 -6.80 -26.62
CA GLY A 507 2.32 -5.48 -26.64
C GLY A 507 1.49 -4.44 -27.39
N ASP A 508 0.19 -4.69 -27.58
CA ASP A 508 -0.74 -3.71 -28.11
C ASP A 508 -1.14 -2.73 -26.99
N HIS A 509 -0.68 -1.48 -27.11
CA HIS A 509 -1.09 -0.35 -26.28
C HIS A 509 -2.55 0.04 -26.59
N ALA A 510 -3.49 -0.84 -26.27
CA ALA A 510 -4.92 -0.56 -26.34
C ALA A 510 -5.38 -0.01 -24.98
N SER A 511 -5.89 1.23 -24.93
CA SER A 511 -6.74 1.58 -23.79
C SER A 511 -8.08 0.89 -23.95
N ASP A 512 -8.52 0.32 -22.84
CA ASP A 512 -9.78 -0.38 -22.73
C ASP A 512 -10.79 0.51 -22.01
N LEU A 513 -12.08 0.23 -22.24
CA LEU A 513 -13.20 1.00 -21.69
C LEU A 513 -14.00 0.13 -20.74
N GLY A 514 -14.43 0.72 -19.62
CA GLY A 514 -15.18 0.03 -18.59
C GLY A 514 -16.52 0.70 -18.36
N LEU A 515 -17.55 -0.13 -18.25
CA LEU A 515 -18.89 0.28 -17.87
C LEU A 515 -19.27 -0.41 -16.58
N TYR A 516 -19.56 0.38 -15.55
CA TYR A 516 -20.14 -0.10 -14.31
C TYR A 516 -21.58 0.39 -14.17
N ARG A 517 -22.48 -0.51 -13.75
CA ARG A 517 -23.88 -0.21 -13.46
C ARG A 517 -24.11 -0.37 -11.95
N PRO A 518 -24.05 0.72 -11.16
CA PRO A 518 -24.17 0.64 -9.71
C PRO A 518 -25.45 -0.06 -9.24
N ASP A 519 -26.57 0.16 -9.95
CA ASP A 519 -27.89 -0.37 -9.57
C ASP A 519 -27.97 -1.91 -9.71
N SER A 520 -27.14 -2.52 -10.56
CA SER A 520 -27.12 -3.97 -10.79
C SER A 520 -25.82 -4.66 -10.36
N GLY A 521 -24.78 -3.90 -10.02
CA GLY A 521 -23.43 -4.41 -9.78
C GLY A 521 -22.74 -4.95 -11.05
N GLU A 522 -23.34 -4.78 -12.22
CA GLU A 522 -22.80 -5.31 -13.47
C GLU A 522 -21.62 -4.46 -13.96
N VAL A 523 -20.50 -5.11 -14.25
CA VAL A 523 -19.35 -4.48 -14.92
C VAL A 523 -19.09 -5.15 -16.26
N THR A 524 -18.78 -4.33 -17.27
CA THR A 524 -18.34 -4.80 -18.59
C THR A 524 -17.05 -4.09 -18.98
N LEU A 525 -16.06 -4.89 -19.34
CA LEU A 525 -14.75 -4.46 -19.82
C LEU A 525 -14.69 -4.67 -21.34
N TYR A 526 -14.55 -3.56 -22.07
CA TYR A 526 -14.46 -3.50 -23.51
C TYR A 526 -13.01 -3.36 -23.93
N LYS A 527 -12.58 -4.25 -24.83
CA LYS A 527 -11.31 -4.12 -25.54
C LYS A 527 -11.51 -3.32 -26.81
N ILE A 528 -10.66 -2.33 -27.04
CA ILE A 528 -10.71 -1.50 -28.25
C ILE A 528 -9.44 -1.76 -29.03
N ASP A 529 -9.55 -2.28 -30.25
CA ASP A 529 -8.37 -2.47 -31.10
C ASP A 529 -7.86 -1.14 -31.69
N HIS A 530 -6.68 -1.17 -32.30
CA HIS A 530 -6.04 -0.01 -32.92
C HIS A 530 -6.86 0.63 -34.06
N GLN A 531 -7.92 -0.03 -34.55
CA GLN A 531 -8.82 0.46 -35.59
C GLN A 531 -10.13 1.02 -35.00
N GLY A 532 -10.29 0.98 -33.66
CA GLY A 532 -11.49 1.41 -32.96
C GLY A 532 -12.59 0.34 -32.90
N HIS A 533 -12.31 -0.91 -33.29
CA HIS A 533 -13.31 -1.97 -33.12
C HIS A 533 -13.40 -2.40 -31.67
N VAL A 534 -14.62 -2.39 -31.15
CA VAL A 534 -14.90 -2.82 -29.78
C VAL A 534 -15.17 -4.31 -29.75
N ARG A 535 -14.47 -5.03 -28.87
CA ARG A 535 -14.73 -6.42 -28.53
C ARG A 535 -15.05 -6.52 -27.05
N ASN A 536 -16.15 -7.19 -26.71
CA ASN A 536 -16.47 -7.45 -25.31
C ASN A 536 -15.50 -8.50 -24.76
N ALA A 537 -14.64 -8.09 -23.83
CA ALA A 537 -13.60 -8.96 -23.29
C ALA A 537 -14.09 -9.73 -22.07
N VAL A 538 -14.81 -9.06 -21.16
CA VAL A 538 -15.25 -9.63 -19.87
C VAL A 538 -16.51 -8.92 -19.37
N SER A 539 -17.51 -9.69 -18.95
CA SER A 539 -18.63 -9.18 -18.14
C SER A 539 -18.71 -9.97 -16.85
N ALA A 540 -18.97 -9.29 -15.73
CA ALA A 540 -19.13 -9.93 -14.43
C ALA A 540 -20.17 -9.20 -13.58
N ALA A 541 -20.77 -9.93 -12.66
CA ALA A 541 -21.53 -9.33 -11.56
C ALA A 541 -20.57 -9.11 -10.38
N LEU A 542 -20.41 -7.87 -9.98
CA LEU A 542 -19.76 -7.49 -8.74
C LEU A 542 -20.84 -7.36 -7.65
N PRO A 543 -20.47 -7.44 -6.36
CA PRO A 543 -21.38 -7.07 -5.28
C PRO A 543 -22.08 -5.74 -5.57
N PRO A 544 -23.41 -5.65 -5.38
CA PRO A 544 -24.14 -4.39 -5.55
C PRO A 544 -23.60 -3.32 -4.59
N ASP A 545 -23.78 -2.05 -4.92
CA ASP A 545 -23.36 -0.88 -4.12
C ASP A 545 -21.84 -0.68 -3.97
N LEU A 546 -21.01 -1.43 -4.70
CA LEU A 546 -19.60 -1.12 -4.82
C LEU A 546 -19.40 0.23 -5.52
N GLN A 547 -18.37 0.96 -5.12
CA GLN A 547 -17.79 2.02 -5.93
C GLN A 547 -16.55 1.47 -6.61
N ILE A 548 -16.51 1.56 -7.93
CA ILE A 548 -15.43 1.00 -8.72
C ILE A 548 -14.39 2.07 -8.97
N ILE A 549 -13.18 1.80 -8.51
CA ILE A 549 -11.98 2.57 -8.86
C ILE A 549 -11.31 1.79 -9.99
N PRO A 550 -11.23 2.35 -11.20
CA PRO A 550 -10.36 1.81 -12.22
C PRO A 550 -8.91 1.97 -11.74
N VAL A 551 -8.14 0.90 -11.76
CA VAL A 551 -6.76 0.92 -11.25
C VAL A 551 -5.83 0.47 -12.35
N MET A 552 -4.68 1.12 -12.43
CA MET A 552 -3.60 0.72 -13.32
C MET A 552 -2.99 -0.58 -12.80
N GLY A 553 -3.53 -1.70 -13.26
CA GLY A 553 -2.85 -2.99 -13.23
C GLY A 553 -2.48 -3.38 -14.66
N ASP A 554 -1.28 -3.94 -14.84
CA ASP A 554 -0.93 -4.64 -16.08
C ASP A 554 -1.84 -5.89 -16.22
N PRO A 555 -2.77 -5.94 -17.19
CA PRO A 555 -3.70 -7.05 -17.34
C PRO A 555 -3.03 -8.34 -17.85
N ASN A 556 -1.73 -8.31 -18.16
CA ASN A 556 -0.95 -9.48 -18.61
C ASN A 556 -0.28 -10.25 -17.48
N LEU A 557 -0.18 -9.66 -16.29
CA LEU A 557 0.24 -10.37 -15.10
C LEU A 557 -1.02 -11.02 -14.52
N PRO A 558 -1.19 -12.36 -14.60
CA PRO A 558 -2.42 -13.04 -14.17
C PRO A 558 -2.75 -12.87 -12.68
N GLU A 559 -1.86 -12.26 -11.91
CA GLU A 559 -1.98 -11.94 -10.48
C GLU A 559 -2.36 -10.46 -10.23
N THR A 560 -2.35 -9.58 -11.25
CA THR A 560 -2.53 -8.13 -11.05
C THR A 560 -4.00 -7.74 -11.17
N PRO A 561 -4.56 -7.03 -10.18
CA PRO A 561 -5.93 -6.56 -10.25
C PRO A 561 -6.07 -5.45 -11.28
N VAL A 562 -7.13 -5.55 -12.09
CA VAL A 562 -7.55 -4.54 -13.07
C VAL A 562 -8.60 -3.58 -12.50
N LEU A 563 -9.22 -3.95 -11.38
CA LEU A 563 -10.25 -3.16 -10.69
C LEU A 563 -10.05 -3.26 -9.19
N ILE A 564 -10.19 -2.13 -8.50
CA ILE A 564 -10.37 -2.11 -7.06
C ILE A 564 -11.75 -1.52 -6.80
N GLY A 565 -12.59 -2.32 -6.17
CA GLY A 565 -13.91 -1.92 -5.71
C GLY A 565 -13.86 -1.62 -4.23
N TYR A 566 -14.54 -0.55 -3.86
CA TYR A 566 -14.60 -0.03 -2.51
C TYR A 566 -16.04 -0.03 -2.00
N MET A 567 -16.26 -0.67 -0.85
CA MET A 567 -17.54 -0.70 -0.15
C MET A 567 -17.61 0.48 0.81
N ALA A 568 -18.13 1.61 0.30
CA ALA A 568 -18.13 2.87 1.03
C ALA A 568 -18.91 2.87 2.36
N GLY A 569 -19.83 1.92 2.56
CA GLY A 569 -20.61 1.81 3.79
C GLY A 569 -19.86 1.23 4.98
N ASP A 570 -18.79 0.45 4.75
CA ASP A 570 -18.05 -0.25 5.81
C ASP A 570 -16.52 -0.12 5.70
N GLY A 571 -16.03 0.61 4.69
CA GLY A 571 -14.62 0.92 4.52
C GLY A 571 -13.77 -0.20 3.94
N ARG A 572 -14.39 -1.31 3.52
CA ARG A 572 -13.69 -2.47 2.98
C ARG A 572 -13.48 -2.35 1.48
N TRP A 573 -12.46 -3.04 1.03
CA TRP A 573 -11.92 -2.97 -0.32
C TRP A 573 -11.76 -4.38 -0.84
N MET A 574 -11.88 -4.54 -2.16
CA MET A 574 -11.56 -5.77 -2.86
C MET A 574 -10.89 -5.44 -4.18
N ALA A 575 -10.04 -6.33 -4.63
CA ALA A 575 -9.40 -6.21 -5.92
C ALA A 575 -9.85 -7.37 -6.81
N TRP A 576 -10.01 -7.11 -8.11
CA TRP A 576 -10.41 -8.12 -9.10
C TRP A 576 -9.39 -8.18 -10.22
N ARG A 577 -9.08 -9.41 -10.63
CA ARG A 577 -8.23 -9.72 -11.78
C ARG A 577 -9.04 -10.33 -12.91
N VAL A 578 -8.57 -10.16 -14.14
CA VAL A 578 -9.13 -10.87 -15.29
C VAL A 578 -8.69 -12.32 -15.24
N GLN A 579 -9.64 -13.26 -15.32
CA GLN A 579 -9.37 -14.68 -15.45
C GLN A 579 -10.18 -15.22 -16.64
N GLY A 580 -9.51 -15.39 -17.79
CA GLY A 580 -10.16 -15.78 -19.04
C GLY A 580 -11.17 -14.72 -19.50
N ARG A 581 -12.47 -15.05 -19.49
CA ARG A 581 -13.58 -14.14 -19.85
C ARG A 581 -14.38 -13.66 -18.65
N THR A 582 -13.87 -13.85 -17.44
CA THR A 582 -14.52 -13.49 -16.17
C THR A 582 -13.61 -12.61 -15.31
N LEU A 583 -14.20 -11.93 -14.33
CA LEU A 583 -13.44 -11.31 -13.24
C LEU A 583 -13.46 -12.24 -12.02
N ALA A 584 -12.28 -12.50 -11.47
CA ALA A 584 -12.13 -13.23 -10.21
C ALA A 584 -11.58 -12.28 -9.13
N PRO A 585 -11.99 -12.43 -7.86
CA PRO A 585 -11.31 -11.75 -6.77
C PRO A 585 -9.81 -12.07 -6.79
N ALA A 586 -8.98 -11.03 -6.68
CA ALA A 586 -7.52 -11.14 -6.61
C ALA A 586 -7.02 -11.38 -5.17
N GLY A 587 -7.93 -11.64 -4.23
CA GLY A 587 -7.65 -11.85 -2.83
C GLY A 587 -8.94 -11.76 -2.00
N SER A 588 -8.78 -11.74 -0.68
CA SER A 588 -9.86 -11.46 0.26
C SER A 588 -10.25 -9.98 0.24
N LEU A 589 -11.34 -9.65 0.93
CA LEU A 589 -11.59 -8.27 1.37
C LEU A 589 -10.40 -7.75 2.19
N PHE A 590 -10.15 -6.44 2.22
CA PHE A 590 -9.19 -5.77 3.11
C PHE A 590 -9.73 -4.39 3.51
N GLY A 591 -9.17 -3.71 4.51
CA GLY A 591 -9.79 -2.54 5.17
C GLY A 591 -10.37 -2.86 6.57
N PRO A 592 -10.94 -1.89 7.31
CA PRO A 592 -11.42 -0.58 6.83
C PRO A 592 -10.52 0.63 7.14
N TRP A 593 -9.21 0.49 7.03
CA TRP A 593 -8.24 1.56 7.35
C TRP A 593 -8.13 2.71 6.33
N MET A 594 -8.98 2.70 5.30
CA MET A 594 -9.21 3.82 4.38
C MET A 594 -10.69 3.86 4.03
N ALA A 595 -11.56 4.15 4.99
CA ALA A 595 -13.00 4.16 4.74
C ALA A 595 -13.47 5.43 3.99
N GLY A 596 -12.74 5.87 2.96
CA GLY A 596 -13.04 7.07 2.17
C GLY A 596 -14.53 7.28 1.88
N ARG A 597 -14.97 8.53 1.76
CA ARG A 597 -16.38 8.81 1.43
C ARG A 597 -16.67 8.45 -0.04
N PRO A 598 -17.94 8.17 -0.37
CA PRO A 598 -18.40 8.14 -1.75
C PRO A 598 -17.89 9.32 -2.59
N GLY A 599 -17.13 9.08 -3.67
CA GLY A 599 -16.50 10.17 -4.41
C GLY A 599 -15.69 9.78 -5.65
N GLN A 600 -14.98 10.77 -6.19
CA GLN A 600 -13.98 10.56 -7.24
C GLN A 600 -12.76 9.85 -6.66
N ALA A 601 -12.18 8.97 -7.45
CA ALA A 601 -10.96 8.26 -7.12
C ALA A 601 -9.97 8.35 -8.28
N ALA A 602 -8.69 8.14 -7.98
CA ALA A 602 -7.63 8.08 -8.96
C ALA A 602 -6.64 6.97 -8.62
N ALA A 603 -5.88 6.56 -9.62
CA ALA A 603 -4.69 5.74 -9.46
C ALA A 603 -3.55 6.45 -10.19
N GLY A 604 -2.33 6.34 -9.65
CA GLY A 604 -1.19 7.13 -10.12
C GLY A 604 0.07 6.82 -9.32
N GLN A 605 1.17 7.49 -9.65
CA GLN A 605 2.39 7.45 -8.86
C GLN A 605 2.48 8.70 -8.01
N PHE A 606 2.48 8.56 -6.68
CA PHE A 606 2.40 9.70 -5.77
C PHE A 606 3.48 9.66 -4.69
N GLY A 607 3.71 10.78 -4.00
CA GLY A 607 4.63 10.88 -2.88
C GLY A 607 6.07 10.63 -3.31
N VAL A 608 6.62 9.47 -2.94
CA VAL A 608 7.96 9.03 -3.36
C VAL A 608 7.98 8.38 -4.75
N GLY A 609 6.92 8.55 -5.56
CA GLY A 609 6.79 7.94 -6.89
C GLY A 609 6.30 6.49 -6.85
N LEU A 610 5.67 6.07 -5.75
CA LEU A 610 5.12 4.73 -5.65
C LEU A 610 3.70 4.67 -6.23
N PRO A 611 3.31 3.52 -6.80
CA PRO A 611 1.93 3.25 -7.19
C PRO A 611 1.00 3.42 -6.00
N CYS A 612 0.01 4.30 -6.12
CA CYS A 612 -1.03 4.47 -5.11
C CYS A 612 -2.41 4.53 -5.74
N VAL A 613 -3.40 4.22 -4.91
CA VAL A 613 -4.79 4.66 -5.13
C VAL A 613 -5.07 5.89 -4.29
N ALA A 614 -5.99 6.71 -4.76
CA ALA A 614 -6.40 7.93 -4.11
C ALA A 614 -7.92 8.02 -4.06
N VAL A 615 -8.47 8.38 -2.90
CA VAL A 615 -9.89 8.68 -2.71
C VAL A 615 -10.05 10.08 -2.18
N ALA A 616 -10.97 10.83 -2.78
CA ALA A 616 -11.28 12.18 -2.37
C ALA A 616 -12.52 12.22 -1.48
N SER A 617 -12.46 13.03 -0.43
CA SER A 617 -13.63 13.45 0.33
C SER A 617 -13.78 14.96 0.27
N ALA A 618 -15.02 15.44 0.13
CA ALA A 618 -15.31 16.87 0.18
C ALA A 618 -15.72 17.26 1.62
N GLN A 619 -14.99 18.19 2.24
CA GLN A 619 -15.37 18.82 3.50
C GLN A 619 -15.19 20.33 3.41
N GLY A 620 -16.23 21.09 3.76
CA GLY A 620 -16.14 22.56 3.86
C GLY A 620 -15.77 23.28 2.57
N GLY A 621 -16.03 22.69 1.39
CA GLY A 621 -15.68 23.26 0.09
C GLY A 621 -14.25 22.99 -0.38
N ARG A 622 -13.47 22.17 0.35
CA ARG A 622 -12.14 21.69 -0.04
C ARG A 622 -12.19 20.20 -0.35
N ILE A 623 -11.25 19.74 -1.16
CA ILE A 623 -11.05 18.32 -1.46
C ILE A 623 -9.86 17.81 -0.64
N ASP A 624 -10.14 16.84 0.23
CA ASP A 624 -9.12 16.07 0.95
C ASP A 624 -8.92 14.74 0.25
N ILE A 625 -7.71 14.51 -0.26
CA ILE A 625 -7.31 13.28 -0.92
C ILE A 625 -6.56 12.41 0.07
N GLN A 626 -7.03 11.18 0.26
CA GLN A 626 -6.33 10.13 1.00
C GLN A 626 -5.71 9.17 -0.01
N THR A 627 -4.42 8.88 0.14
CA THR A 627 -3.72 7.91 -0.70
C THR A 627 -3.39 6.64 0.06
N ALA A 628 -3.35 5.50 -0.65
CA ALA A 628 -2.70 4.29 -0.18
C ALA A 628 -1.74 3.73 -1.20
N ILE A 629 -0.53 3.39 -0.75
CA ILE A 629 0.44 2.65 -1.55
C ILE A 629 -0.17 1.28 -1.87
N SER A 630 -0.14 0.94 -3.15
CA SER A 630 -0.69 -0.28 -3.69
C SER A 630 0.42 -1.31 -3.90
N TYR A 631 0.30 -2.45 -3.23
CA TYR A 631 1.23 -3.57 -3.37
C TYR A 631 0.63 -4.79 -4.05
N PHE A 632 -0.47 -4.62 -4.79
CA PHE A 632 -1.02 -5.70 -5.59
C PHE A 632 0.00 -6.17 -6.64
N GLY A 633 0.53 -7.38 -6.47
CA GLY A 633 1.25 -8.12 -7.51
C GLY A 633 2.50 -7.46 -8.13
N TRP A 634 3.10 -6.44 -7.51
CA TRP A 634 4.33 -5.83 -8.02
C TRP A 634 5.52 -6.77 -7.84
N VAL A 635 5.67 -7.72 -8.77
CA VAL A 635 6.99 -8.25 -9.09
C VAL A 635 7.66 -7.16 -9.91
N SER A 636 8.55 -6.38 -9.29
CA SER A 636 9.35 -5.41 -10.02
C SER A 636 10.22 -6.15 -11.05
N PHE A 637 9.96 -5.94 -12.33
CA PHE A 637 11.02 -6.09 -13.31
C PHE A 637 11.83 -4.80 -13.25
N SER A 638 13.05 -4.88 -12.69
CA SER A 638 14.03 -3.85 -12.97
C SER A 638 14.20 -3.76 -14.48
N HIS A 639 14.14 -2.56 -15.02
CA HIS A 639 14.69 -2.29 -16.34
C HIS A 639 16.20 -2.52 -16.24
N ASP A 640 16.66 -3.68 -16.71
CA ASP A 640 17.91 -3.73 -17.44
C ASP A 640 17.61 -3.52 -18.92
#